data_AF-A0A8T3XJ02-F1
#
_entry.id   AF-A0A8T3XJ02-F1
#
_cell.length_a   1.000
_cell.length_b   1.000
_cell.length_c   1.000
_cell.angle_alpha   90.00
_cell.angle_beta   90.00
_cell.angle_gamma   90.00
#
_symmetry.space_group_name_H-M   'P 1'
#
loop_
_entity.id
_entity.type
_entity.pdbx_description
1 polymer ?
#
loop_
_entity_poly.entity_id
_entity_poly.type
_entity_poly.pdbx_seq_one_letter_code
_entity_poly.pdbx_strand_id
1 'polypeptide(L)'
;MVKIRRKTIFYLSCLTLLIFIAACGGGGGSSAQIGCYPKGTEPNPDVRPVPGGSLSKDNFGGYYPGGDYKRTSIFEPDSDERACACLKDTFWDAECCGDDSIEQDDPDKRELFCTSCKIGDNSGRRVWDNEQGKCCGDDKEDEPDWSAVSCTSCPVGNNAGSRDWSDGGCCGDDETDCALQAKGGICHLDAEGTTPFWMQSSELKGDIKYLGCADKEYIADGSAWKACDGAFWQTKVSGNEFMCTGKGKESIVECCGSSSCKSSTDGKRLAAGQSVNYSNKVYYCASDKTFTTDLDTKDKSTCEKAGFKWTGTKCCSEADDSNEYYNDAGVIGGCWNKEFVRSIDVVKGTDDSVINYQGSFHGCAIDKINFNKDNDNLLGLSDKSGVPLITNHDYCFKDPENNYYCSFTEKWILTNGNDKSHLSFAPVANPNLAAECCAQDECWDGTICAENQRNKPLAQPVNGLRCIDGNWTTSALKFTPDEDISGFCPKQSQCLSSVFGQTNQCIESGEYVNDNYCENGLWTTRTKLLALKLLKLKSGDYTLFCDARENSLNNLQYLTDSNELISDVLSNIQTNNFCVLKAGSRITAATSINKNLEEAPATALNILGITSCDKALIDDGNYHACDTTNKVWYNKRLKSFIYSQSAITVPSEQETTTFFGSLIQSIISSIKRLITSPPFDESYVKGMKKFDKLYLSQQAGKTIKGSIEGKNFKNAVVEYSGFDADICGFTNKFSEARKDVASGVSCKKEGNNYYVLAQGSSFTSVNPEQIWPDLTAKLRLK
;
A
#
# COMPACT_ATOMS: atom_id res chain seq x y z
N MET A 1 7.74 18.23 79.70
CA MET A 1 8.44 16.94 79.44
C MET A 1 7.46 15.98 78.79
N VAL A 2 7.56 15.70 77.50
CA VAL A 2 7.21 14.40 76.86
C VAL A 2 8.02 14.33 75.56
N LYS A 3 8.84 13.28 75.42
CA LYS A 3 9.67 12.96 74.26
C LYS A 3 8.81 12.22 73.22
N ILE A 4 8.88 12.63 71.94
CA ILE A 4 8.47 11.77 70.82
C ILE A 4 9.61 11.71 69.80
N ARG A 5 9.99 10.46 69.48
CA ARG A 5 11.13 10.05 68.66
C ARG A 5 10.86 10.31 67.17
N ARG A 6 11.83 10.90 66.47
CA ARG A 6 11.96 10.86 65.00
C ARG A 6 12.58 9.52 64.57
N LYS A 7 11.98 8.86 63.58
CA LYS A 7 12.63 7.84 62.75
C LYS A 7 12.76 8.42 61.34
N THR A 8 14.00 8.55 60.88
CA THR A 8 14.38 8.89 59.51
C THR A 8 14.73 7.57 58.82
N ILE A 9 14.15 7.30 57.65
CA ILE A 9 14.53 6.20 56.76
C ILE A 9 15.06 6.84 55.47
N PHE A 10 16.34 6.64 55.19
CA PHE A 10 16.97 6.84 53.89
C PHE A 10 16.85 5.53 53.11
N TYR A 11 16.37 5.58 51.86
CA TYR A 11 16.58 4.52 50.87
C TYR A 11 17.44 5.08 49.74
N LEU A 12 18.67 4.57 49.67
CA LEU A 12 19.52 4.58 48.48
C LEU A 12 19.11 3.37 47.62
N SER A 13 18.90 3.57 46.33
CA SER A 13 18.82 2.50 45.33
C SER A 13 19.99 2.64 44.35
N CYS A 14 20.94 1.71 44.47
CA CYS A 14 21.86 1.33 43.40
C CYS A 14 21.09 0.56 42.32
N LEU A 15 21.30 0.86 41.05
CA LEU A 15 21.11 -0.12 39.99
C LEU A 15 22.27 -0.04 39.00
N THR A 16 22.82 -1.22 38.74
CA THR A 16 24.10 -1.50 38.12
C THR A 16 23.99 -1.52 36.60
N LEU A 17 24.99 -0.91 35.96
CA LEU A 17 25.31 -0.92 34.54
C LEU A 17 26.04 -2.24 34.21
N LEU A 18 25.70 -2.93 33.12
CA LEU A 18 26.56 -3.96 32.53
C LEU A 18 26.49 -3.90 31.00
N ILE A 19 27.67 -3.72 30.41
CA ILE A 19 28.00 -3.60 28.98
C ILE A 19 28.83 -4.84 28.61
N PHE A 20 28.48 -5.43 27.45
CA PHE A 20 29.26 -6.15 26.42
C PHE A 20 30.47 -7.08 26.72
N ILE A 21 30.58 -8.08 25.80
CA ILE A 21 31.76 -8.68 25.11
C ILE A 21 31.98 -10.20 25.30
N ALA A 22 32.27 -10.84 24.16
CA ALA A 22 33.00 -12.09 23.85
C ALA A 22 32.10 -13.29 23.46
N ALA A 23 32.11 -13.83 22.24
CA ALA A 23 33.17 -14.29 21.30
C ALA A 23 33.69 -15.72 21.54
N CYS A 24 33.62 -16.51 20.45
CA CYS A 24 34.43 -17.68 20.03
C CYS A 24 34.14 -19.11 20.56
N GLY A 25 34.07 -20.04 19.58
CA GLY A 25 34.45 -21.47 19.64
C GLY A 25 33.25 -22.44 19.67
N GLY A 26 33.12 -23.49 18.85
CA GLY A 26 33.98 -24.10 17.82
C GLY A 26 33.66 -25.60 17.68
N GLY A 27 33.69 -26.13 16.44
CA GLY A 27 33.79 -27.56 16.08
C GLY A 27 32.48 -28.38 16.10
N GLY A 28 32.17 -29.27 15.15
CA GLY A 28 32.86 -29.81 13.98
C GLY A 28 31.99 -30.93 13.38
N GLY A 29 32.18 -31.29 12.11
CA GLY A 29 31.44 -32.41 11.50
C GLY A 29 31.41 -32.41 9.98
N SER A 30 32.54 -32.79 9.38
CA SER A 30 32.82 -33.01 7.97
C SER A 30 31.93 -34.04 7.25
N SER A 31 31.64 -33.80 5.97
CA SER A 31 31.96 -34.75 4.89
C SER A 31 31.97 -34.04 3.53
N ALA A 32 32.93 -34.41 2.69
CA ALA A 32 33.34 -33.76 1.46
C ALA A 32 33.10 -34.66 0.25
N GLN A 33 32.87 -34.05 -0.93
CA GLN A 33 33.28 -34.49 -2.28
C GLN A 33 33.02 -33.29 -3.23
N ILE A 34 34.03 -32.53 -3.69
CA ILE A 34 34.92 -32.72 -4.86
C ILE A 34 34.11 -32.89 -6.18
N GLY A 35 34.18 -32.02 -7.19
CA GLY A 35 35.00 -30.82 -7.34
C GLY A 35 34.85 -30.04 -8.66
N CYS A 36 35.73 -29.05 -8.78
CA CYS A 36 36.38 -28.44 -9.96
C CYS A 36 35.53 -27.72 -11.05
N TYR A 37 35.45 -26.39 -10.89
CA TYR A 37 35.47 -25.40 -11.99
C TYR A 37 36.88 -24.78 -12.11
N PRO A 38 37.24 -24.17 -13.26
CA PRO A 38 38.16 -23.04 -13.26
C PRO A 38 37.51 -21.71 -13.65
N LYS A 39 38.05 -20.66 -13.01
CA LYS A 39 37.75 -19.23 -13.01
C LYS A 39 37.88 -18.52 -14.38
N GLY A 40 36.89 -17.69 -14.72
CA GLY A 40 36.88 -16.22 -14.65
C GLY A 40 38.01 -15.36 -15.24
N THR A 41 37.62 -14.37 -16.07
CA THR A 41 38.08 -12.95 -16.06
C THR A 41 37.19 -12.08 -16.97
N GLU A 42 36.72 -10.93 -16.46
CA GLU A 42 36.18 -9.75 -17.18
C GLU A 42 37.32 -8.95 -17.88
N PRO A 43 37.12 -7.98 -18.83
CA PRO A 43 36.01 -7.00 -18.93
C PRO A 43 35.50 -6.59 -20.34
N ASN A 44 34.41 -5.81 -20.34
CA ASN A 44 33.80 -4.96 -21.42
C ASN A 44 34.84 -3.94 -22.00
N PRO A 45 34.67 -3.23 -23.16
CA PRO A 45 33.47 -3.04 -23.98
C PRO A 45 33.65 -2.98 -25.52
N ASP A 46 32.50 -2.82 -26.19
CA ASP A 46 32.29 -2.01 -27.40
C ASP A 46 32.20 -2.68 -28.80
N VAL A 47 31.24 -2.14 -29.58
CA VAL A 47 31.05 -2.19 -31.06
C VAL A 47 30.30 -3.39 -31.70
N ARG A 48 29.20 -3.04 -32.40
CA ARG A 48 28.34 -3.84 -33.31
C ARG A 48 29.13 -4.39 -34.53
N PRO A 49 28.69 -5.41 -35.30
CA PRO A 49 27.62 -5.24 -36.31
C PRO A 49 26.80 -6.50 -36.70
N VAL A 50 25.78 -6.22 -37.52
CA VAL A 50 24.89 -7.12 -38.29
C VAL A 50 25.62 -7.61 -39.59
N PRO A 51 24.99 -8.35 -40.53
CA PRO A 51 25.16 -9.80 -40.75
C PRO A 51 25.78 -10.18 -42.11
N GLY A 52 26.07 -11.46 -42.27
CA GLY A 52 26.11 -12.12 -43.59
C GLY A 52 27.49 -12.61 -44.03
N GLY A 53 27.54 -13.86 -44.50
CA GLY A 53 28.71 -14.38 -45.21
C GLY A 53 28.97 -15.86 -44.97
N SER A 54 28.50 -16.68 -45.90
CA SER A 54 28.91 -18.07 -46.12
C SER A 54 30.44 -18.22 -46.18
N LEU A 55 30.95 -19.39 -45.76
CA LEU A 55 31.70 -20.33 -46.62
C LEU A 55 32.37 -21.44 -45.80
N SER A 56 32.22 -22.66 -46.34
CA SER A 56 33.17 -23.79 -46.41
C SER A 56 34.07 -24.13 -45.23
N LYS A 57 34.19 -25.45 -44.97
CA LYS A 57 35.51 -26.06 -44.80
C LYS A 57 35.50 -27.54 -45.19
N ASP A 58 36.32 -27.83 -46.19
CA ASP A 58 36.74 -29.16 -46.61
C ASP A 58 37.84 -29.75 -45.70
N ASN A 59 37.99 -31.07 -45.85
CA ASN A 59 39.23 -31.85 -45.97
C ASN A 59 40.00 -32.37 -44.74
N PHE A 60 40.01 -33.71 -44.65
CA PHE A 60 41.16 -34.64 -44.68
C PHE A 60 40.59 -35.94 -45.32
N GLY A 61 41.04 -36.58 -46.43
CA GLY A 61 42.37 -36.89 -46.98
C GLY A 61 42.85 -38.25 -46.43
N GLY A 62 43.08 -39.36 -47.15
CA GLY A 62 43.01 -39.79 -48.56
C GLY A 62 43.62 -41.21 -48.71
N TYR A 63 43.35 -41.94 -49.80
CA TYR A 63 44.29 -42.75 -50.65
C TYR A 63 43.57 -43.77 -51.58
N TYR A 64 44.01 -43.79 -52.85
CA TYR A 64 43.59 -44.54 -54.06
C TYR A 64 44.28 -45.94 -54.18
N PRO A 65 44.15 -46.78 -55.27
CA PRO A 65 43.42 -46.59 -56.56
C PRO A 65 42.64 -47.82 -57.13
N GLY A 66 41.82 -47.58 -58.18
CA GLY A 66 41.77 -48.47 -59.35
C GLY A 66 40.41 -48.69 -60.02
N GLY A 67 40.27 -48.24 -61.28
CA GLY A 67 39.42 -48.91 -62.29
C GLY A 67 38.28 -48.09 -62.91
N ASP A 68 38.58 -47.36 -63.99
CA ASP A 68 37.60 -46.81 -64.95
C ASP A 68 36.95 -47.91 -65.81
N TYR A 69 35.64 -47.81 -66.06
CA TYR A 69 35.03 -48.18 -67.35
C TYR A 69 33.80 -47.30 -67.65
N LYS A 70 33.92 -46.45 -68.67
CA LYS A 70 32.79 -45.89 -69.44
C LYS A 70 32.34 -46.90 -70.48
N ARG A 71 31.04 -47.00 -70.72
CA ARG A 71 30.49 -47.55 -71.97
C ARG A 71 29.64 -46.47 -72.65
N THR A 72 30.16 -45.98 -73.77
CA THR A 72 29.45 -45.22 -74.79
C THR A 72 28.94 -46.21 -75.84
N SER A 73 27.80 -45.86 -76.42
CA SER A 73 27.10 -46.45 -77.56
C SER A 73 27.96 -46.57 -78.83
N ILE A 74 27.69 -47.61 -79.62
CA ILE A 74 28.13 -47.79 -81.01
C ILE A 74 26.90 -48.25 -81.84
N PHE A 75 26.68 -47.55 -82.95
CA PHE A 75 25.84 -47.95 -84.10
C PHE A 75 26.64 -48.90 -85.00
N GLU A 76 25.98 -49.91 -85.63
CA GLU A 76 26.01 -50.25 -87.08
C GLU A 76 25.34 -51.63 -87.39
N PRO A 77 25.02 -51.98 -88.67
CA PRO A 77 23.70 -52.42 -89.13
C PRO A 77 23.58 -53.87 -89.66
N ASP A 78 22.36 -54.21 -90.13
CA ASP A 78 21.92 -55.20 -91.14
C ASP A 78 22.65 -56.55 -91.29
N SER A 79 21.91 -57.66 -91.15
CA SER A 79 21.67 -58.63 -92.24
C SER A 79 20.90 -59.88 -91.78
N ASP A 80 19.98 -60.31 -92.66
CA ASP A 80 19.51 -61.68 -92.92
C ASP A 80 18.17 -62.16 -92.34
N GLU A 81 17.17 -61.98 -93.22
CA GLU A 81 15.96 -62.77 -93.43
C GLU A 81 16.12 -64.28 -93.16
N ARG A 82 15.16 -64.84 -92.40
CA ARG A 82 14.71 -66.22 -92.60
C ARG A 82 13.19 -66.24 -92.67
N ALA A 83 12.69 -66.34 -93.90
CA ALA A 83 11.33 -66.75 -94.19
C ALA A 83 11.14 -68.23 -93.80
N CYS A 84 10.19 -68.51 -92.91
CA CYS A 84 9.57 -69.83 -92.81
C CYS A 84 8.16 -69.72 -93.39
N ALA A 85 7.95 -70.39 -94.53
CA ALA A 85 6.65 -70.54 -95.16
C ALA A 85 5.90 -71.72 -94.50
N CYS A 86 4.69 -71.49 -93.99
CA CYS A 86 3.76 -72.56 -93.63
C CYS A 86 2.68 -72.67 -94.72
N LEU A 87 2.67 -73.82 -95.39
CA LEU A 87 1.68 -74.23 -96.38
C LEU A 87 0.42 -74.77 -95.70
N LYS A 88 -0.67 -74.66 -96.47
CA LYS A 88 -2.04 -75.08 -96.21
C LYS A 88 -2.19 -76.59 -95.92
N ASP A 89 -3.17 -76.86 -95.06
CA ASP A 89 -3.95 -78.09 -94.88
C ASP A 89 -3.50 -79.13 -93.84
N THR A 90 -4.34 -79.21 -92.81
CA THR A 90 -4.66 -80.33 -91.91
C THR A 90 -3.62 -80.73 -90.86
N PHE A 91 -4.09 -80.67 -89.59
CA PHE A 91 -3.39 -80.81 -88.31
C PHE A 91 -2.67 -79.53 -87.84
N TRP A 92 -3.36 -78.78 -86.98
CA TRP A 92 -2.76 -77.75 -86.14
C TRP A 92 -1.81 -78.44 -85.14
N ASP A 93 -0.54 -78.53 -85.50
CA ASP A 93 0.56 -78.68 -84.54
C ASP A 93 0.78 -77.35 -83.82
N ALA A 94 1.15 -77.43 -82.55
CA ALA A 94 1.20 -76.33 -81.57
C ALA A 94 2.30 -75.27 -81.79
N GLU A 95 2.68 -74.98 -83.04
CA GLU A 95 3.82 -74.09 -83.38
C GLU A 95 3.46 -72.84 -84.20
N CYS A 96 2.18 -72.51 -84.42
CA CYS A 96 1.76 -71.25 -85.03
C CYS A 96 1.04 -70.35 -84.03
N CYS A 97 1.81 -69.60 -83.24
CA CYS A 97 1.27 -68.46 -82.51
C CYS A 97 2.12 -67.24 -82.83
N GLY A 98 1.48 -66.25 -83.44
CA GLY A 98 2.11 -65.00 -83.86
C GLY A 98 1.66 -64.58 -85.25
N ASP A 99 0.49 -63.94 -85.35
CA ASP A 99 0.23 -62.82 -86.26
C ASP A 99 -1.15 -62.20 -85.90
N ASP A 100 -1.15 -61.07 -85.17
CA ASP A 100 -2.36 -60.37 -84.68
C ASP A 100 -3.05 -59.53 -85.76
N SER A 101 -2.84 -59.83 -87.04
CA SER A 101 -3.31 -58.98 -88.15
C SER A 101 -4.69 -59.34 -88.73
N ILE A 102 -5.48 -60.20 -88.08
CA ILE A 102 -6.84 -60.54 -88.51
C ILE A 102 -7.85 -60.37 -87.37
N GLU A 103 -8.57 -59.23 -87.42
CA GLU A 103 -9.57 -58.69 -86.48
C GLU A 103 -10.83 -59.55 -86.25
N GLN A 104 -10.81 -60.86 -86.57
CA GLN A 104 -12.00 -61.73 -86.50
C GLN A 104 -11.85 -62.99 -85.63
N ASP A 105 -10.67 -63.25 -85.07
CA ASP A 105 -10.44 -64.35 -84.11
C ASP A 105 -9.47 -63.86 -83.03
N ASP A 106 -10.01 -63.11 -82.06
CA ASP A 106 -9.31 -62.68 -80.85
C ASP A 106 -8.84 -63.94 -80.06
N PRO A 107 -7.52 -64.22 -80.02
CA PRO A 107 -6.98 -65.43 -79.39
C PRO A 107 -7.29 -65.49 -77.89
N ASP A 108 -7.55 -64.35 -77.26
CA ASP A 108 -7.86 -64.25 -75.83
C ASP A 108 -9.18 -64.92 -75.50
N LYS A 109 -10.08 -65.18 -76.46
CA LYS A 109 -11.39 -65.79 -76.19
C LYS A 109 -11.42 -67.31 -76.22
N ARG A 110 -10.27 -68.00 -76.30
CA ARG A 110 -10.20 -69.48 -76.36
C ARG A 110 -9.29 -70.08 -75.28
N GLU A 111 -9.88 -70.76 -74.28
CA GLU A 111 -9.21 -71.45 -73.16
C GLU A 111 -8.03 -72.35 -73.58
N LEU A 112 -8.19 -73.03 -74.72
CA LEU A 112 -7.15 -73.90 -75.30
C LEU A 112 -5.90 -73.11 -75.73
N PHE A 113 -6.04 -71.89 -76.23
CA PHE A 113 -4.91 -71.06 -76.68
C PHE A 113 -4.04 -70.63 -75.50
N CYS A 114 -4.68 -70.22 -74.41
CA CYS A 114 -4.05 -69.77 -73.18
C CYS A 114 -3.21 -70.86 -72.49
N THR A 115 -3.70 -72.10 -72.52
CA THR A 115 -3.08 -73.23 -71.81
C THR A 115 -2.06 -74.02 -72.62
N SER A 116 -2.08 -73.96 -73.97
CA SER A 116 -1.29 -74.87 -74.81
C SER A 116 -0.18 -74.23 -75.67
N CYS A 117 -0.21 -72.92 -75.92
CA CYS A 117 0.84 -72.29 -76.74
C CYS A 117 2.10 -71.88 -75.94
N LYS A 118 3.29 -72.03 -76.54
CA LYS A 118 4.58 -71.60 -75.98
C LYS A 118 5.28 -70.70 -77.00
N ILE A 119 5.11 -69.39 -76.88
CA ILE A 119 5.81 -68.40 -77.73
C ILE A 119 7.01 -67.86 -76.94
N GLY A 120 8.14 -67.74 -77.66
CA GLY A 120 9.37 -67.00 -77.34
C GLY A 120 9.58 -66.43 -75.93
N ASP A 121 10.55 -67.00 -75.25
CA ASP A 121 11.54 -66.38 -74.35
C ASP A 121 11.09 -65.67 -73.07
N ASN A 122 9.80 -65.44 -72.83
CA ASN A 122 9.32 -65.00 -71.51
C ASN A 122 8.66 -66.18 -70.78
N SER A 123 9.30 -66.62 -69.69
CA SER A 123 8.86 -67.71 -68.81
C SER A 123 7.60 -67.41 -67.98
N GLY A 124 6.74 -66.49 -68.42
CA GLY A 124 5.47 -66.15 -67.77
C GLY A 124 4.41 -67.21 -68.06
N ARG A 125 3.78 -67.74 -67.03
CA ARG A 125 2.67 -68.70 -67.15
C ARG A 125 1.42 -67.89 -67.55
N ARG A 126 0.91 -68.03 -68.77
CA ARG A 126 -0.38 -67.45 -69.18
C ARG A 126 -1.52 -68.06 -68.37
N VAL A 127 -2.51 -67.25 -68.00
CA VAL A 127 -3.60 -67.68 -67.13
C VAL A 127 -4.95 -67.38 -67.77
N TRP A 128 -5.76 -68.42 -67.88
CA TRP A 128 -7.12 -68.30 -68.38
C TRP A 128 -8.05 -67.81 -67.27
N ASP A 129 -8.71 -66.69 -67.51
CA ASP A 129 -9.73 -66.14 -66.65
C ASP A 129 -11.11 -66.66 -67.06
N ASN A 130 -11.62 -67.61 -66.28
CA ASN A 130 -12.95 -68.18 -66.50
C ASN A 130 -14.09 -67.19 -66.30
N GLU A 131 -13.91 -66.13 -65.51
CA GLU A 131 -14.96 -65.15 -65.21
C GLU A 131 -15.16 -64.20 -66.39
N GLN A 132 -14.07 -63.77 -67.02
CA GLN A 132 -14.13 -62.86 -68.18
C GLN A 132 -14.11 -63.59 -69.53
N GLY A 133 -13.74 -64.88 -69.55
CA GLY A 133 -13.57 -65.65 -70.78
C GLY A 133 -12.40 -65.13 -71.62
N LYS A 134 -11.33 -64.70 -70.95
CA LYS A 134 -10.13 -64.09 -71.54
C LYS A 134 -8.84 -64.79 -71.09
N CYS A 135 -7.80 -64.80 -71.92
CA CYS A 135 -6.44 -65.14 -71.49
C CYS A 135 -5.75 -63.88 -70.96
N CYS A 136 -4.96 -64.00 -69.90
CA CYS A 136 -4.12 -62.90 -69.41
C CYS A 136 -2.64 -63.33 -69.52
N GLY A 137 -1.84 -62.52 -70.19
CA GLY A 137 -0.39 -62.66 -70.32
C GLY A 137 0.14 -62.90 -71.73
N ASP A 138 -0.68 -62.77 -72.77
CA ASP A 138 -0.32 -62.90 -74.19
C ASP A 138 0.00 -61.57 -74.88
N ASP A 139 -0.55 -60.44 -74.46
CA ASP A 139 -0.25 -59.14 -75.08
C ASP A 139 -0.20 -57.95 -74.09
N LYS A 140 -0.23 -56.72 -74.62
CA LYS A 140 -0.15 -55.48 -73.83
C LYS A 140 -1.52 -54.90 -73.45
N GLU A 141 -2.60 -55.45 -74.00
CA GLU A 141 -3.99 -55.07 -73.68
C GLU A 141 -4.52 -55.89 -72.49
N ASP A 142 -3.80 -56.92 -72.07
CA ASP A 142 -4.04 -57.69 -70.84
C ASP A 142 -3.95 -56.84 -69.57
N GLU A 143 -5.09 -56.60 -68.92
CA GLU A 143 -5.19 -55.90 -67.64
C GLU A 143 -5.48 -56.88 -66.48
N PRO A 144 -4.59 -56.97 -65.48
CA PRO A 144 -4.82 -57.80 -64.28
C PRO A 144 -6.05 -57.40 -63.45
N ASP A 145 -6.60 -56.21 -63.68
CA ASP A 145 -7.86 -55.68 -63.14
C ASP A 145 -9.15 -56.42 -63.53
N TRP A 146 -9.07 -57.38 -64.44
CA TRP A 146 -10.24 -58.08 -64.99
C TRP A 146 -11.01 -58.97 -63.99
N SER A 147 -10.30 -59.66 -63.10
CA SER A 147 -10.89 -60.49 -62.04
C SER A 147 -9.87 -60.83 -60.94
N ALA A 148 -10.35 -61.42 -59.85
CA ALA A 148 -9.49 -61.94 -58.78
C ALA A 148 -8.47 -62.99 -59.28
N VAL A 149 -8.87 -63.79 -60.28
CA VAL A 149 -8.02 -64.82 -60.87
C VAL A 149 -6.93 -64.17 -61.71
N SER A 150 -7.30 -63.19 -62.53
CA SER A 150 -6.34 -62.41 -63.33
C SER A 150 -5.34 -61.67 -62.45
N CYS A 151 -5.82 -61.01 -61.39
CA CYS A 151 -4.95 -60.27 -60.48
C CYS A 151 -3.86 -61.11 -59.83
N THR A 152 -4.23 -62.29 -59.29
CA THR A 152 -3.29 -63.11 -58.52
C THR A 152 -2.35 -63.94 -59.39
N SER A 153 -2.72 -64.17 -60.65
CA SER A 153 -2.08 -65.21 -61.47
C SER A 153 -1.54 -64.71 -62.80
N CYS A 154 -1.97 -63.53 -63.28
CA CYS A 154 -1.51 -62.98 -64.55
C CYS A 154 -0.04 -62.54 -64.47
N PRO A 155 0.79 -62.94 -65.44
CA PRO A 155 2.22 -62.63 -65.44
C PRO A 155 2.54 -61.19 -65.90
N VAL A 156 1.56 -60.46 -66.45
CA VAL A 156 1.69 -59.08 -66.93
C VAL A 156 1.48 -58.10 -65.78
N GLY A 157 2.28 -57.03 -65.72
CA GLY A 157 2.28 -56.00 -64.67
C GLY A 157 3.42 -56.17 -63.64
N ASN A 158 3.62 -55.20 -62.76
CA ASN A 158 4.58 -55.29 -61.67
C ASN A 158 4.09 -56.30 -60.60
N ASN A 159 4.98 -56.88 -59.80
CA ASN A 159 4.62 -57.71 -58.63
C ASN A 159 3.79 -58.98 -58.90
N ALA A 160 3.93 -59.60 -60.08
CA ALA A 160 3.23 -60.85 -60.40
C ALA A 160 3.48 -61.91 -59.29
N GLY A 161 2.42 -62.27 -58.55
CA GLY A 161 2.44 -63.21 -57.43
C GLY A 161 2.34 -62.62 -56.02
N SER A 162 2.39 -61.29 -55.84
CA SER A 162 2.15 -60.61 -54.55
C SER A 162 1.00 -59.60 -54.58
N ARG A 163 0.20 -59.58 -55.67
CA ARG A 163 -0.97 -58.71 -55.85
C ARG A 163 -2.14 -59.09 -54.97
N ASP A 164 -2.93 -58.08 -54.60
CA ASP A 164 -4.12 -58.24 -53.76
C ASP A 164 -5.35 -57.75 -54.51
N TRP A 165 -6.41 -58.57 -54.52
CA TRP A 165 -7.64 -58.27 -55.24
C TRP A 165 -8.68 -57.66 -54.32
N SER A 166 -9.36 -56.60 -54.80
CA SER A 166 -10.57 -56.12 -54.16
C SER A 166 -11.63 -55.74 -55.18
N ASP A 167 -12.75 -55.21 -54.69
CA ASP A 167 -13.80 -54.61 -55.51
C ASP A 167 -13.33 -53.40 -56.36
N GLY A 168 -12.12 -52.89 -56.13
CA GLY A 168 -11.49 -51.82 -56.89
C GLY A 168 -10.61 -52.26 -58.04
N GLY A 169 -10.47 -53.57 -58.26
CA GLY A 169 -9.46 -54.13 -59.16
C GLY A 169 -8.30 -54.76 -58.41
N CYS A 170 -7.27 -55.05 -59.17
CA CYS A 170 -6.00 -55.57 -58.69
C CYS A 170 -5.17 -54.43 -58.12
N CYS A 171 -4.55 -54.63 -56.96
CA CYS A 171 -3.64 -53.65 -56.40
C CYS A 171 -2.21 -54.01 -56.83
N GLY A 172 -1.54 -53.08 -57.51
CA GLY A 172 -0.11 -53.10 -57.78
C GLY A 172 0.31 -53.86 -59.03
N ASP A 173 -0.59 -54.06 -59.97
CA ASP A 173 -0.27 -54.45 -61.34
C ASP A 173 0.33 -53.28 -62.13
N ASP A 174 -0.08 -52.04 -61.88
CA ASP A 174 0.52 -50.87 -62.51
C ASP A 174 0.70 -49.65 -61.57
N GLU A 175 1.18 -48.53 -62.15
CA GLU A 175 1.44 -47.30 -61.38
C GLU A 175 0.16 -46.50 -61.06
N THR A 176 -0.94 -46.79 -61.77
CA THR A 176 -2.24 -46.12 -61.61
C THR A 176 -3.01 -46.65 -60.40
N ASP A 177 -2.72 -47.87 -59.96
CA ASP A 177 -3.29 -48.46 -58.73
C ASP A 177 -2.84 -47.75 -57.46
N CYS A 178 -1.72 -47.03 -57.51
CA CYS A 178 -1.21 -46.33 -56.35
C CYS A 178 -2.26 -45.37 -55.78
N ALA A 179 -2.64 -45.60 -54.52
CA ALA A 179 -3.65 -44.82 -53.84
C ALA A 179 -5.04 -44.84 -54.51
N LEU A 180 -5.28 -45.82 -55.39
CA LEU A 180 -6.61 -46.10 -55.94
C LEU A 180 -7.55 -46.44 -54.78
N GLN A 181 -8.73 -45.81 -54.77
CA GLN A 181 -9.72 -45.98 -53.71
C GLN A 181 -10.96 -46.68 -54.24
N ALA A 182 -11.39 -47.74 -53.57
CA ALA A 182 -12.59 -48.47 -53.93
C ALA A 182 -13.29 -49.05 -52.71
N LYS A 183 -14.60 -48.80 -52.59
CA LYS A 183 -15.50 -49.29 -51.52
C LYS A 183 -14.92 -49.18 -50.09
N GLY A 184 -14.17 -48.12 -49.80
CA GLY A 184 -13.56 -47.88 -48.49
C GLY A 184 -12.16 -48.46 -48.31
N GLY A 185 -11.66 -49.22 -49.29
CA GLY A 185 -10.26 -49.64 -49.40
C GLY A 185 -9.40 -48.59 -50.10
N ILE A 186 -8.09 -48.62 -49.82
CA ILE A 186 -7.06 -47.93 -50.61
C ILE A 186 -5.93 -48.91 -50.94
N CYS A 187 -5.46 -48.90 -52.18
CA CYS A 187 -4.31 -49.72 -52.59
C CYS A 187 -3.01 -49.08 -52.08
N HIS A 188 -2.30 -49.83 -51.24
CA HIS A 188 -0.99 -49.45 -50.71
C HIS A 188 0.11 -50.18 -51.47
N LEU A 189 1.06 -49.43 -51.99
CA LEU A 189 2.35 -49.93 -52.45
C LEU A 189 3.41 -49.54 -51.42
N ASP A 190 4.28 -50.49 -51.06
CA ASP A 190 5.43 -50.18 -50.21
C ASP A 190 6.39 -49.18 -50.90
N ALA A 191 7.45 -48.75 -50.20
CA ALA A 191 8.40 -47.78 -50.74
C ALA A 191 9.17 -48.27 -51.98
N GLU A 192 9.24 -49.59 -52.18
CA GLU A 192 9.92 -50.26 -53.29
C GLU A 192 8.92 -50.64 -54.40
N GLY A 193 7.64 -50.38 -54.17
CA GLY A 193 6.54 -50.78 -55.03
C GLY A 193 6.30 -52.30 -55.06
N THR A 194 6.80 -53.09 -54.09
CA THR A 194 6.92 -54.55 -54.23
C THR A 194 5.84 -55.40 -53.57
N THR A 195 5.22 -54.91 -52.49
CA THR A 195 4.15 -55.61 -51.77
C THR A 195 2.86 -54.80 -51.78
N PRO A 196 2.05 -54.92 -52.84
CA PRO A 196 0.73 -54.30 -52.85
C PRO A 196 -0.24 -54.98 -51.89
N PHE A 197 -1.07 -54.19 -51.19
CA PHE A 197 -2.22 -54.71 -50.46
C PHE A 197 -3.31 -53.66 -50.29
N TRP A 198 -4.56 -54.10 -50.17
CA TRP A 198 -5.69 -53.24 -49.90
C TRP A 198 -5.84 -52.96 -48.39
N MET A 199 -5.87 -51.68 -48.03
CA MET A 199 -6.12 -51.24 -46.65
C MET A 199 -7.55 -50.73 -46.48
N GLN A 200 -8.32 -51.37 -45.59
CA GLN A 200 -9.71 -50.97 -45.32
C GLN A 200 -9.80 -49.81 -44.33
N SER A 201 -10.46 -48.72 -44.73
CA SER A 201 -10.66 -47.52 -43.89
C SER A 201 -11.46 -47.82 -42.62
N SER A 202 -12.39 -48.78 -42.69
CA SER A 202 -13.20 -49.22 -41.55
C SER A 202 -12.37 -49.84 -40.43
N GLU A 203 -11.31 -50.58 -40.77
CA GLU A 203 -10.41 -51.25 -39.82
C GLU A 203 -9.34 -50.31 -39.27
N LEU A 204 -8.88 -49.37 -40.12
CA LEU A 204 -7.82 -48.41 -39.80
C LEU A 204 -8.37 -47.02 -39.43
N LYS A 205 -9.62 -46.95 -38.94
CA LYS A 205 -10.30 -45.68 -38.66
C LYS A 205 -9.50 -44.76 -37.72
N GLY A 206 -9.04 -43.63 -38.26
CA GLY A 206 -8.21 -42.64 -37.57
C GLY A 206 -6.70 -42.81 -37.77
N ASP A 207 -6.26 -43.83 -38.52
CA ASP A 207 -4.87 -44.01 -38.92
C ASP A 207 -4.54 -43.17 -40.16
N ILE A 208 -3.31 -42.68 -40.20
CA ILE A 208 -2.76 -41.89 -41.31
C ILE A 208 -1.78 -42.78 -42.06
N LYS A 209 -1.86 -42.79 -43.39
CA LYS A 209 -0.95 -43.53 -44.27
C LYS A 209 -0.35 -42.60 -45.30
N TYR A 210 0.97 -42.58 -45.39
CA TYR A 210 1.69 -41.94 -46.49
C TYR A 210 1.87 -42.94 -47.63
N LEU A 211 1.34 -42.61 -48.80
CA LEU A 211 1.50 -43.40 -50.00
C LEU A 211 2.54 -42.72 -50.89
N GLY A 212 3.77 -43.23 -50.86
CA GLY A 212 4.93 -42.61 -51.50
C GLY A 212 4.78 -42.44 -53.00
N CYS A 213 4.16 -43.41 -53.67
CA CYS A 213 3.88 -43.36 -55.10
C CYS A 213 2.91 -42.22 -55.50
N ALA A 214 2.03 -41.77 -54.59
CA ALA A 214 1.11 -40.64 -54.82
C ALA A 214 1.64 -39.32 -54.23
N ASP A 215 2.74 -39.38 -53.46
CA ASP A 215 3.29 -38.30 -52.63
C ASP A 215 2.23 -37.59 -51.76
N LYS A 216 1.33 -38.37 -51.16
CA LYS A 216 0.19 -37.88 -50.37
C LYS A 216 -0.02 -38.71 -49.12
N GLU A 217 -0.46 -38.03 -48.05
CA GLU A 217 -1.03 -38.68 -46.89
C GLU A 217 -2.54 -38.80 -47.01
N TYR A 218 -3.06 -39.92 -46.51
CA TYR A 218 -4.49 -40.23 -46.45
C TYR A 218 -4.87 -40.55 -45.01
N ILE A 219 -6.05 -40.06 -44.59
CA ILE A 219 -6.67 -40.41 -43.30
C ILE A 219 -7.88 -41.31 -43.53
N ALA A 220 -7.91 -42.45 -42.84
CA ALA A 220 -9.07 -43.35 -42.85
C ALA A 220 -10.17 -42.82 -41.94
N ASP A 221 -11.32 -42.40 -42.50
CA ASP A 221 -12.43 -41.87 -41.69
C ASP A 221 -13.42 -42.94 -41.19
N GLY A 222 -13.19 -44.20 -41.57
CA GLY A 222 -14.03 -45.36 -41.28
C GLY A 222 -14.98 -45.73 -42.42
N SER A 223 -15.14 -44.85 -43.41
CA SER A 223 -15.96 -45.08 -44.61
C SER A 223 -15.16 -44.94 -45.90
N ALA A 224 -14.19 -44.02 -45.95
CA ALA A 224 -13.32 -43.76 -47.09
C ALA A 224 -11.94 -43.28 -46.63
N TRP A 225 -11.01 -43.12 -47.58
CA TRP A 225 -9.70 -42.53 -47.34
C TRP A 225 -9.68 -41.09 -47.86
N LYS A 226 -9.38 -40.11 -47.00
CA LYS A 226 -9.34 -38.70 -47.40
C LYS A 226 -7.90 -38.26 -47.63
N ALA A 227 -7.60 -37.84 -48.86
CA ALA A 227 -6.29 -37.32 -49.22
C ALA A 227 -6.05 -35.92 -48.62
N CYS A 228 -4.83 -35.62 -48.22
CA CYS A 228 -4.40 -34.27 -47.90
C CYS A 228 -3.90 -33.55 -49.16
N ASP A 229 -4.84 -33.10 -49.98
CA ASP A 229 -4.59 -32.36 -51.22
C ASP A 229 -5.58 -31.20 -51.43
N GLY A 230 -6.22 -30.77 -50.35
CA GLY A 230 -7.31 -29.80 -50.35
C GLY A 230 -8.70 -30.42 -50.24
N ALA A 231 -8.83 -31.76 -50.31
CA ALA A 231 -10.10 -32.45 -50.08
C ALA A 231 -10.71 -32.16 -48.70
N PHE A 232 -9.87 -31.91 -47.70
CA PHE A 232 -10.25 -31.33 -46.42
C PHE A 232 -9.12 -30.45 -45.91
N TRP A 233 -9.45 -29.47 -45.08
CA TRP A 233 -8.45 -28.71 -44.32
C TRP A 233 -8.49 -29.08 -42.83
N GLN A 234 -9.66 -29.43 -42.30
CA GLN A 234 -9.87 -29.98 -40.96
C GLN A 234 -10.99 -31.04 -41.00
N THR A 235 -10.81 -32.14 -40.28
CA THR A 235 -11.83 -33.19 -40.13
C THR A 235 -11.74 -33.87 -38.77
N LYS A 236 -12.84 -34.48 -38.31
CA LYS A 236 -12.91 -35.17 -37.02
C LYS A 236 -13.17 -36.66 -37.22
N VAL A 237 -12.24 -37.51 -36.78
CA VAL A 237 -12.32 -38.97 -36.90
C VAL A 237 -12.08 -39.60 -35.53
N SER A 238 -12.99 -40.48 -35.10
CA SER A 238 -12.89 -41.19 -33.81
C SER A 238 -12.67 -40.27 -32.59
N GLY A 239 -13.22 -39.05 -32.65
CA GLY A 239 -13.14 -38.05 -31.59
C GLY A 239 -11.92 -37.13 -31.65
N ASN A 240 -10.92 -37.42 -32.49
CA ASN A 240 -9.74 -36.57 -32.68
C ASN A 240 -9.90 -35.70 -33.93
N GLU A 241 -9.38 -34.48 -33.88
CA GLU A 241 -9.29 -33.61 -35.06
C GLU A 241 -7.97 -33.77 -35.80
N PHE A 242 -8.07 -33.66 -37.11
CA PHE A 242 -6.97 -33.80 -38.06
C PHE A 242 -6.97 -32.56 -38.95
N MET A 243 -5.80 -32.01 -39.25
CA MET A 243 -5.61 -30.89 -40.18
C MET A 243 -4.75 -31.30 -41.36
N CYS A 244 -5.13 -30.87 -42.56
CA CYS A 244 -4.30 -31.01 -43.75
C CYS A 244 -3.52 -29.71 -43.99
N THR A 245 -2.20 -29.78 -43.90
CA THR A 245 -1.30 -28.63 -43.89
C THR A 245 -0.44 -28.49 -45.14
N GLY A 246 -0.50 -29.45 -46.07
CA GLY A 246 0.32 -29.43 -47.28
C GLY A 246 0.21 -30.72 -48.11
N LYS A 247 1.34 -31.16 -48.69
CA LYS A 247 1.50 -32.45 -49.39
C LYS A 247 2.74 -33.16 -48.84
N GLY A 248 2.91 -34.44 -49.15
CA GLY A 248 4.03 -35.24 -48.67
C GLY A 248 3.82 -35.82 -47.26
N LYS A 249 4.88 -36.39 -46.68
CA LYS A 249 4.89 -36.90 -45.30
C LYS A 249 4.63 -35.79 -44.29
N GLU A 250 3.95 -36.13 -43.19
CA GLU A 250 3.56 -35.21 -42.11
C GLU A 250 2.61 -34.08 -42.53
N SER A 251 1.98 -34.19 -43.71
CA SER A 251 1.01 -33.20 -44.21
C SER A 251 -0.33 -33.26 -43.48
N ILE A 252 -0.73 -34.43 -42.96
CA ILE A 252 -1.85 -34.58 -42.03
C ILE A 252 -1.32 -34.51 -40.60
N VAL A 253 -1.88 -33.59 -39.83
CA VAL A 253 -1.53 -33.36 -38.43
C VAL A 253 -2.70 -33.77 -37.54
N GLU A 254 -2.47 -34.70 -36.63
CA GLU A 254 -3.43 -35.14 -35.62
C GLU A 254 -3.27 -34.39 -34.29
N CYS A 255 -4.37 -33.92 -33.72
CA CYS A 255 -4.39 -33.50 -32.31
C CYS A 255 -4.72 -34.68 -31.39
N CYS A 256 -3.71 -35.16 -30.66
CA CYS A 256 -3.84 -36.29 -29.75
C CYS A 256 -4.42 -35.90 -28.38
N GLY A 257 -4.43 -34.60 -28.09
CA GLY A 257 -4.84 -34.02 -26.81
C GLY A 257 -4.02 -34.54 -25.64
N SER A 258 -4.68 -34.89 -24.54
CA SER A 258 -4.00 -35.45 -23.35
C SER A 258 -3.83 -36.97 -23.36
N SER A 259 -4.22 -37.65 -24.44
CA SER A 259 -4.17 -39.11 -24.58
C SER A 259 -3.25 -39.56 -25.71
N SER A 260 -3.10 -40.87 -25.90
CA SER A 260 -2.43 -41.40 -27.09
C SER A 260 -3.17 -41.01 -28.37
N CYS A 261 -2.39 -40.80 -29.43
CA CYS A 261 -2.88 -40.56 -30.78
C CYS A 261 -3.64 -41.78 -31.33
N LYS A 262 -4.50 -41.55 -32.31
CA LYS A 262 -5.17 -42.59 -33.11
C LYS A 262 -4.32 -43.03 -34.27
N SER A 263 -3.59 -42.10 -34.91
CA SER A 263 -2.59 -42.48 -35.89
C SER A 263 -1.46 -43.26 -35.20
N SER A 264 -1.12 -44.38 -35.83
CA SER A 264 -0.13 -45.32 -35.33
C SER A 264 1.15 -45.30 -36.18
N THR A 265 1.00 -45.04 -37.48
CA THR A 265 2.08 -45.19 -38.47
C THR A 265 2.60 -43.87 -39.00
N ASP A 266 1.83 -43.13 -39.80
CA ASP A 266 2.27 -41.87 -40.42
C ASP A 266 1.60 -40.63 -39.79
N GLY A 267 1.77 -39.47 -40.45
CA GLY A 267 1.26 -38.17 -40.01
C GLY A 267 2.03 -37.53 -38.86
N LYS A 268 1.85 -36.23 -38.70
CA LYS A 268 2.39 -35.48 -37.56
C LYS A 268 1.45 -35.57 -36.37
N ARG A 269 1.97 -35.91 -35.20
CA ARG A 269 1.19 -36.06 -33.96
C ARG A 269 1.49 -34.94 -33.00
N LEU A 270 0.47 -34.18 -32.61
CA LEU A 270 0.60 -33.10 -31.64
C LEU A 270 -0.06 -33.51 -30.33
N ALA A 271 0.72 -33.48 -29.25
CA ALA A 271 0.23 -33.53 -27.89
C ALA A 271 -0.40 -32.18 -27.50
N ALA A 272 -1.23 -32.18 -26.45
CA ALA A 272 -1.84 -30.97 -25.91
C ALA A 272 -0.79 -29.85 -25.68
N GLY A 273 -1.07 -28.65 -26.17
CA GLY A 273 -0.21 -27.47 -26.12
C GLY A 273 0.77 -27.31 -27.28
N GLN A 274 1.08 -28.40 -28.01
CA GLN A 274 1.89 -28.26 -29.23
C GLN A 274 1.07 -27.63 -30.36
N SER A 275 1.75 -26.98 -31.31
CA SER A 275 1.10 -26.22 -32.36
C SER A 275 1.60 -26.52 -33.76
N VAL A 276 0.82 -26.12 -34.75
CA VAL A 276 1.17 -26.11 -36.17
C VAL A 276 0.77 -24.78 -36.80
N ASN A 277 1.63 -24.28 -37.69
CA ASN A 277 1.33 -23.08 -38.46
C ASN A 277 0.59 -23.45 -39.74
N TYR A 278 -0.58 -22.87 -39.95
CA TYR A 278 -1.36 -23.04 -41.17
C TYR A 278 -2.00 -21.71 -41.57
N SER A 279 -1.80 -21.29 -42.83
CA SER A 279 -2.37 -20.04 -43.36
C SER A 279 -2.08 -18.79 -42.49
N ASN A 280 -0.84 -18.61 -42.03
CA ASN A 280 -0.39 -17.53 -41.14
C ASN A 280 -1.07 -17.49 -39.75
N LYS A 281 -1.70 -18.59 -39.33
CA LYS A 281 -2.25 -18.76 -37.98
C LYS A 281 -1.55 -19.91 -37.27
N VAL A 282 -1.44 -19.80 -35.95
CA VAL A 282 -0.94 -20.86 -35.09
C VAL A 282 -2.14 -21.64 -34.57
N TYR A 283 -2.22 -22.92 -34.87
CA TYR A 283 -3.25 -23.82 -34.33
C TYR A 283 -2.63 -24.68 -33.25
N TYR A 284 -3.15 -24.60 -32.04
CA TYR A 284 -2.74 -25.41 -30.90
C TYR A 284 -3.61 -26.65 -30.79
N CYS A 285 -2.99 -27.79 -30.49
CA CYS A 285 -3.72 -28.98 -30.11
C CYS A 285 -4.21 -28.86 -28.66
N ALA A 286 -5.51 -28.88 -28.46
CA ALA A 286 -6.15 -28.83 -27.15
C ALA A 286 -6.26 -30.20 -26.49
N SER A 287 -6.36 -30.21 -25.16
CA SER A 287 -6.48 -31.42 -24.34
C SER A 287 -7.66 -32.33 -24.74
N ASP A 288 -8.72 -31.73 -25.28
CA ASP A 288 -9.95 -32.36 -25.78
C ASP A 288 -9.84 -32.95 -27.19
N LYS A 289 -8.62 -32.99 -27.77
CA LYS A 289 -8.28 -33.48 -29.12
C LYS A 289 -8.81 -32.59 -30.26
N THR A 290 -9.05 -31.31 -30.00
CA THR A 290 -9.42 -30.34 -31.04
C THR A 290 -8.30 -29.34 -31.31
N PHE A 291 -8.29 -28.75 -32.49
CA PHE A 291 -7.43 -27.62 -32.81
C PHE A 291 -8.13 -26.31 -32.50
N THR A 292 -7.41 -25.37 -31.88
CA THR A 292 -7.89 -24.00 -31.65
C THR A 292 -6.81 -22.99 -31.98
N THR A 293 -7.20 -21.78 -32.36
CA THR A 293 -6.27 -20.63 -32.40
C THR A 293 -6.28 -19.86 -31.08
N ASP A 294 -7.41 -19.93 -30.36
CA ASP A 294 -7.70 -19.19 -29.13
C ASP A 294 -7.73 -20.19 -27.95
N LEU A 295 -6.75 -20.12 -27.04
CA LEU A 295 -6.68 -21.00 -25.86
C LEU A 295 -7.49 -20.45 -24.67
N ASP A 296 -8.03 -19.23 -24.73
CA ASP A 296 -9.01 -18.71 -23.74
C ASP A 296 -10.27 -19.58 -23.72
N THR A 297 -10.59 -20.23 -24.84
CA THR A 297 -11.71 -21.17 -24.95
C THR A 297 -11.40 -22.57 -24.42
N LYS A 298 -10.16 -22.83 -24.01
CA LYS A 298 -9.65 -24.16 -23.62
C LYS A 298 -9.27 -24.22 -22.15
N ASP A 299 -8.79 -25.39 -21.73
CA ASP A 299 -8.45 -25.64 -20.33
C ASP A 299 -7.03 -25.16 -19.97
N LYS A 300 -6.82 -25.02 -18.66
CA LYS A 300 -5.52 -24.71 -18.05
C LYS A 300 -4.39 -25.61 -18.57
N SER A 301 -4.65 -26.91 -18.71
CA SER A 301 -3.66 -27.91 -19.13
C SER A 301 -3.13 -27.60 -20.53
N THR A 302 -4.01 -27.22 -21.45
CA THR A 302 -3.62 -26.84 -22.82
C THR A 302 -2.78 -25.57 -22.81
N CYS A 303 -3.22 -24.53 -22.10
CA CYS A 303 -2.51 -23.26 -21.98
C CYS A 303 -1.09 -23.44 -21.44
N GLU A 304 -0.94 -24.11 -20.30
CA GLU A 304 0.36 -24.29 -19.64
C GLU A 304 1.31 -25.16 -20.47
N LYS A 305 0.80 -26.18 -21.17
CA LYS A 305 1.62 -27.01 -22.06
C LYS A 305 2.04 -26.28 -23.34
N ALA A 306 1.29 -25.26 -23.77
CA ALA A 306 1.69 -24.37 -24.86
C ALA A 306 2.81 -23.39 -24.45
N GLY A 307 3.21 -23.39 -23.17
CA GLY A 307 4.26 -22.52 -22.63
C GLY A 307 3.74 -21.19 -22.09
N PHE A 308 2.42 -21.00 -22.07
CA PHE A 308 1.76 -19.78 -21.62
C PHE A 308 1.34 -19.88 -20.15
N LYS A 309 0.76 -18.79 -19.63
CA LYS A 309 0.36 -18.68 -18.22
C LYS A 309 -1.15 -18.58 -18.11
N TRP A 310 -1.74 -19.54 -17.41
CA TRP A 310 -3.17 -19.53 -17.10
C TRP A 310 -3.46 -18.55 -15.96
N THR A 311 -4.31 -17.55 -16.19
CA THR A 311 -4.69 -16.56 -15.16
C THR A 311 -5.73 -17.09 -14.18
N GLY A 312 -6.54 -18.06 -14.59
CA GLY A 312 -7.62 -18.64 -13.80
C GLY A 312 -8.81 -19.05 -14.66
N THR A 313 -9.18 -18.20 -15.62
CA THR A 313 -10.22 -18.44 -16.62
C THR A 313 -9.73 -18.36 -18.06
N LYS A 314 -8.55 -17.78 -18.29
CA LYS A 314 -7.99 -17.46 -19.61
C LYS A 314 -6.48 -17.71 -19.70
N CYS A 315 -5.94 -17.72 -20.91
CA CYS A 315 -4.55 -18.02 -21.18
C CYS A 315 -3.80 -16.77 -21.69
N CYS A 316 -2.92 -16.22 -20.85
CA CYS A 316 -2.20 -15.01 -21.21
C CYS A 316 -0.99 -15.32 -22.10
N SER A 317 -0.75 -14.46 -23.11
CA SER A 317 0.38 -14.42 -24.04
C SER A 317 0.22 -15.16 -25.37
N GLU A 318 -1.02 -15.36 -25.83
CA GLU A 318 -1.26 -16.06 -27.09
C GLU A 318 -0.71 -15.29 -28.31
N ALA A 319 -0.41 -16.05 -29.36
CA ALA A 319 0.28 -15.55 -30.55
C ALA A 319 -0.61 -14.64 -31.41
N ASP A 320 -1.92 -14.90 -31.43
CA ASP A 320 -2.93 -14.21 -32.24
C ASP A 320 -3.47 -12.93 -31.58
N ASP A 321 -3.22 -12.73 -30.28
CA ASP A 321 -3.66 -11.53 -29.57
C ASP A 321 -2.65 -10.40 -29.61
N SER A 322 -2.75 -9.48 -30.56
CA SER A 322 -1.96 -8.24 -30.50
C SER A 322 -2.42 -7.39 -29.30
N ASN A 323 -1.51 -7.13 -28.35
CA ASN A 323 -1.73 -6.33 -27.13
C ASN A 323 -2.87 -6.85 -26.23
N GLU A 324 -2.66 -8.03 -25.64
CA GLU A 324 -3.65 -8.69 -24.79
C GLU A 324 -3.74 -8.04 -23.39
N TYR A 325 -4.92 -7.53 -23.04
CA TYR A 325 -5.24 -7.00 -21.72
C TYR A 325 -6.56 -7.57 -21.21
N TYR A 326 -6.58 -8.11 -20.01
CA TYR A 326 -7.82 -8.45 -19.32
C TYR A 326 -7.63 -8.63 -17.81
N ASN A 327 -8.71 -8.38 -17.08
CA ASN A 327 -8.85 -8.77 -15.69
C ASN A 327 -9.47 -10.17 -15.60
N ASP A 328 -9.06 -10.92 -14.59
CA ASP A 328 -9.62 -12.22 -14.25
C ASP A 328 -10.02 -12.17 -12.77
N ALA A 329 -11.18 -11.59 -12.48
CA ALA A 329 -11.53 -11.23 -11.10
C ALA A 329 -11.71 -12.46 -10.20
N GLY A 330 -11.11 -12.42 -9.01
CA GLY A 330 -11.21 -13.47 -7.98
C GLY A 330 -10.22 -14.63 -8.16
N VAL A 331 -9.25 -14.52 -9.08
CA VAL A 331 -8.24 -15.57 -9.33
C VAL A 331 -6.81 -15.09 -9.09
N ILE A 332 -5.81 -15.79 -9.65
CA ILE A 332 -4.39 -15.67 -9.28
C ILE A 332 -3.63 -14.56 -10.00
N GLY A 333 -4.24 -13.86 -10.97
CA GLY A 333 -3.61 -12.76 -11.70
C GLY A 333 -4.43 -12.32 -12.91
N GLY A 334 -3.91 -11.36 -13.67
CA GLY A 334 -4.47 -10.89 -14.94
C GLY A 334 -3.42 -10.88 -16.05
N CYS A 335 -3.83 -10.51 -17.26
CA CYS A 335 -2.90 -10.36 -18.38
C CYS A 335 -2.71 -8.89 -18.72
N TRP A 336 -1.46 -8.44 -18.73
CA TRP A 336 -1.06 -7.08 -19.07
C TRP A 336 -0.11 -7.09 -20.25
N ASN A 337 -0.60 -6.68 -21.41
CA ASN A 337 0.17 -6.63 -22.65
C ASN A 337 0.90 -7.95 -22.97
N LYS A 338 0.20 -9.09 -22.90
CA LYS A 338 0.76 -10.44 -23.00
C LYS A 338 1.72 -10.85 -21.87
N GLU A 339 1.80 -10.11 -20.78
CA GLU A 339 2.54 -10.54 -19.59
C GLU A 339 1.56 -10.93 -18.48
N PHE A 340 1.72 -12.15 -17.95
CA PHE A 340 0.98 -12.56 -16.76
C PHE A 340 1.46 -11.77 -15.55
N VAL A 341 0.53 -11.04 -14.92
CA VAL A 341 0.79 -10.32 -13.67
C VAL A 341 0.04 -11.02 -12.56
N ARG A 342 0.78 -11.61 -11.63
CA ARG A 342 0.21 -12.33 -10.49
C ARG A 342 -0.51 -11.34 -9.56
N SER A 343 -1.58 -11.78 -8.91
CA SER A 343 -2.19 -11.08 -7.79
C SER A 343 -1.11 -10.75 -6.75
N ILE A 344 -1.08 -9.47 -6.34
CA ILE A 344 -0.11 -8.74 -5.51
C ILE A 344 1.14 -8.20 -6.20
N ASP A 345 1.35 -8.49 -7.49
CA ASP A 345 2.49 -7.95 -8.24
C ASP A 345 2.13 -6.59 -8.86
N VAL A 346 3.11 -5.68 -8.84
CA VAL A 346 3.07 -4.43 -9.59
C VAL A 346 3.34 -4.68 -11.07
N VAL A 347 2.66 -3.93 -11.93
CA VAL A 347 2.80 -4.02 -13.38
C VAL A 347 4.10 -3.35 -13.80
N LYS A 348 4.96 -4.07 -14.54
CA LYS A 348 6.21 -3.50 -15.05
C LYS A 348 5.96 -2.38 -16.06
N GLY A 349 6.77 -1.33 -15.97
CA GLY A 349 6.70 -0.19 -16.89
C GLY A 349 5.60 0.83 -16.55
N THR A 350 4.94 0.71 -15.40
CA THR A 350 3.96 1.70 -14.89
C THR A 350 4.48 2.50 -13.69
N ASP A 351 5.78 2.44 -13.40
CA ASP A 351 6.40 3.08 -12.23
C ASP A 351 5.72 2.73 -10.88
N ASP A 352 5.20 1.49 -10.78
CA ASP A 352 4.47 0.93 -9.63
C ASP A 352 3.08 1.58 -9.39
N SER A 353 2.54 2.29 -10.38
CA SER A 353 1.23 2.95 -10.30
C SER A 353 0.05 2.00 -10.52
N VAL A 354 0.31 0.81 -11.07
CA VAL A 354 -0.70 -0.23 -11.28
C VAL A 354 -0.28 -1.52 -10.59
N ILE A 355 -1.20 -2.08 -9.79
CA ILE A 355 -1.04 -3.40 -9.14
C ILE A 355 -2.14 -4.34 -9.62
N ASN A 356 -1.85 -5.62 -9.75
CA ASN A 356 -2.89 -6.64 -9.87
C ASN A 356 -3.28 -7.13 -8.48
N TYR A 357 -4.56 -7.05 -8.11
CA TYR A 357 -5.06 -7.57 -6.85
C TYR A 357 -6.29 -8.44 -7.10
N GLN A 358 -6.24 -9.69 -6.62
CA GLN A 358 -7.27 -10.71 -6.89
C GLN A 358 -7.65 -10.78 -8.38
N GLY A 359 -6.66 -10.72 -9.26
CA GLY A 359 -6.79 -10.78 -10.70
C GLY A 359 -7.38 -9.54 -11.37
N SER A 360 -7.60 -8.44 -10.64
CA SER A 360 -8.02 -7.15 -11.20
C SER A 360 -6.92 -6.10 -11.11
N PHE A 361 -6.77 -5.26 -12.14
CA PHE A 361 -5.79 -4.17 -12.14
C PHE A 361 -6.35 -2.92 -11.46
N HIS A 362 -5.57 -2.38 -10.53
CA HIS A 362 -5.90 -1.23 -9.72
C HIS A 362 -4.86 -0.13 -9.90
N GLY A 363 -5.33 1.08 -10.24
CA GLY A 363 -4.50 2.26 -10.40
C GLY A 363 -4.42 3.04 -9.08
N CYS A 364 -3.26 3.59 -8.78
CA CYS A 364 -3.06 4.49 -7.65
C CYS A 364 -3.09 5.94 -8.11
N ALA A 365 -4.25 6.59 -7.97
CA ALA A 365 -4.45 8.01 -8.25
C ALA A 365 -3.87 8.46 -9.62
N ILE A 366 -4.02 7.63 -10.65
CA ILE A 366 -3.43 7.86 -11.98
C ILE A 366 -4.24 8.81 -12.88
N ASP A 367 -4.90 9.82 -12.28
CA ASP A 367 -5.70 10.80 -13.01
C ASP A 367 -4.95 12.13 -13.27
N LYS A 368 -5.48 12.90 -14.23
CA LYS A 368 -4.86 14.10 -14.82
C LYS A 368 -4.52 15.23 -13.86
N ILE A 369 -5.09 15.21 -12.66
CA ILE A 369 -4.92 16.29 -11.67
C ILE A 369 -3.79 15.95 -10.69
N ASN A 370 -3.24 14.74 -10.76
CA ASN A 370 -2.35 14.18 -9.76
C ASN A 370 -0.85 14.37 -10.08
N PHE A 371 -0.01 13.72 -9.29
CA PHE A 371 1.44 13.90 -9.23
C PHE A 371 2.18 13.56 -10.54
N ASN A 372 1.78 12.50 -11.26
CA ASN A 372 2.41 12.02 -12.50
C ASN A 372 1.43 11.97 -13.69
N LYS A 373 1.44 13.03 -14.49
CA LYS A 373 0.58 13.19 -15.66
C LYS A 373 0.80 12.16 -16.78
N ASP A 374 1.95 11.48 -16.80
CA ASP A 374 2.24 10.49 -17.84
C ASP A 374 1.39 9.22 -17.65
N ASN A 375 0.90 8.98 -16.43
CA ASN A 375 0.05 7.83 -16.09
C ASN A 375 -1.37 7.93 -16.65
N ASP A 376 -1.83 9.11 -17.06
CA ASP A 376 -3.20 9.35 -17.57
C ASP A 376 -3.58 8.42 -18.72
N ASN A 377 -2.62 8.07 -19.58
CA ASN A 377 -2.85 7.22 -20.74
C ASN A 377 -3.26 5.79 -20.34
N LEU A 378 -2.92 5.35 -19.11
CA LEU A 378 -3.27 4.04 -18.60
C LEU A 378 -4.78 3.89 -18.38
N LEU A 379 -5.49 4.97 -18.06
CA LEU A 379 -6.96 4.96 -17.91
C LEU A 379 -7.68 4.74 -19.24
N GLY A 380 -7.00 4.93 -20.37
CA GLY A 380 -7.53 4.65 -21.70
C GLY A 380 -7.48 3.16 -22.08
N LEU A 381 -6.82 2.32 -21.28
CA LEU A 381 -6.74 0.88 -21.55
C LEU A 381 -8.07 0.19 -21.26
N SER A 382 -8.50 -0.64 -22.20
CA SER A 382 -9.70 -1.47 -22.09
C SER A 382 -9.39 -2.92 -22.42
N ASP A 383 -10.15 -3.85 -21.86
CA ASP A 383 -10.10 -5.25 -22.27
C ASP A 383 -10.71 -5.46 -23.69
N LYS A 384 -10.66 -6.70 -24.20
CA LYS A 384 -11.28 -7.07 -25.50
C LYS A 384 -12.78 -6.77 -25.57
N SER A 385 -13.47 -6.63 -24.42
CA SER A 385 -14.89 -6.32 -24.32
C SER A 385 -15.17 -4.81 -24.33
N GLY A 386 -14.12 -3.97 -24.32
CA GLY A 386 -14.22 -2.51 -24.22
C GLY A 386 -14.46 -2.02 -22.78
N VAL A 387 -14.36 -2.87 -21.77
CA VAL A 387 -14.49 -2.49 -20.36
C VAL A 387 -13.15 -1.88 -19.90
N PRO A 388 -13.16 -0.78 -19.12
CA PRO A 388 -11.93 -0.22 -18.57
C PRO A 388 -11.10 -1.28 -17.84
N LEU A 389 -9.81 -1.37 -18.18
CA LEU A 389 -8.92 -2.37 -17.61
C LEU A 389 -8.57 -2.05 -16.15
N ILE A 390 -8.46 -0.77 -15.82
CA ILE A 390 -7.93 -0.32 -14.53
C ILE A 390 -9.04 0.32 -13.71
N THR A 391 -9.19 -0.13 -12.47
CA THR A 391 -9.98 0.59 -11.46
C THR A 391 -9.07 1.56 -10.73
N ASN A 392 -9.19 2.86 -11.00
CA ASN A 392 -8.40 3.89 -10.33
C ASN A 392 -8.95 4.20 -8.93
N HIS A 393 -8.06 4.38 -7.97
CA HIS A 393 -8.38 4.71 -6.58
C HIS A 393 -7.75 6.03 -6.15
N ASP A 394 -8.38 6.67 -5.17
CA ASP A 394 -7.85 7.89 -4.55
C ASP A 394 -6.58 7.61 -3.73
N TYR A 395 -5.82 8.67 -3.44
CA TYR A 395 -4.72 8.58 -2.47
C TYR A 395 -5.20 8.01 -1.13
N CYS A 396 -4.32 7.24 -0.49
CA CYS A 396 -4.55 6.61 0.80
C CYS A 396 -5.66 5.55 0.79
N PHE A 397 -6.18 5.19 -0.40
CA PHE A 397 -6.91 3.94 -0.55
C PHE A 397 -6.00 2.77 -0.17
N LYS A 398 -6.56 1.83 0.61
CA LYS A 398 -5.89 0.63 1.07
C LYS A 398 -6.60 -0.57 0.47
N ASP A 399 -5.85 -1.58 0.08
CA ASP A 399 -6.47 -2.84 -0.33
C ASP A 399 -7.25 -3.46 0.85
N PRO A 400 -8.24 -4.34 0.58
CA PRO A 400 -9.07 -4.95 1.62
C PRO A 400 -8.30 -5.70 2.72
N GLU A 401 -7.10 -6.21 2.41
CA GLU A 401 -6.24 -6.91 3.37
C GLU A 401 -5.24 -5.97 4.08
N ASN A 402 -5.25 -4.67 3.75
CA ASN A 402 -4.39 -3.63 4.32
C ASN A 402 -2.89 -3.96 4.14
N ASN A 403 -2.51 -4.59 3.03
CA ASN A 403 -1.13 -4.90 2.67
C ASN A 403 -0.47 -3.73 1.91
N TYR A 404 -1.22 -3.04 1.06
CA TYR A 404 -0.79 -1.96 0.20
C TYR A 404 -1.68 -0.72 0.37
N TYR A 405 -1.12 0.44 0.09
CA TYR A 405 -1.87 1.68 -0.03
C TYR A 405 -1.40 2.49 -1.23
N CYS A 406 -2.30 3.33 -1.74
CA CYS A 406 -1.98 4.29 -2.78
C CYS A 406 -1.28 5.52 -2.18
N SER A 407 0.01 5.70 -2.44
CA SER A 407 0.80 6.82 -1.93
C SER A 407 0.54 8.13 -2.70
N PHE A 408 0.93 9.26 -2.11
CA PHE A 408 0.85 10.57 -2.76
C PHE A 408 1.70 10.67 -4.05
N THR A 409 2.73 9.83 -4.18
CA THR A 409 3.56 9.74 -5.39
C THR A 409 2.99 8.83 -6.48
N GLU A 410 1.71 8.46 -6.39
CA GLU A 410 1.01 7.55 -7.31
C GLU A 410 1.61 6.15 -7.40
N LYS A 411 2.12 5.64 -6.27
CA LYS A 411 2.68 4.28 -6.18
C LYS A 411 1.93 3.43 -5.18
N TRP A 412 1.77 2.15 -5.50
CA TRP A 412 1.37 1.16 -4.52
C TRP A 412 2.54 0.80 -3.60
N ILE A 413 2.41 1.11 -2.31
CA ILE A 413 3.46 0.88 -1.31
C ILE A 413 2.92 -0.04 -0.21
N LEU A 414 3.78 -0.91 0.34
CA LEU A 414 3.44 -1.76 1.47
C LEU A 414 3.10 -0.93 2.73
N THR A 415 2.01 -1.25 3.40
CA THR A 415 1.62 -0.61 4.67
C THR A 415 2.55 -0.97 5.83
N ASN A 416 3.17 -2.16 5.76
CA ASN A 416 3.89 -2.82 6.87
C ASN A 416 3.02 -2.91 8.15
N GLY A 417 1.71 -3.07 7.99
CA GLY A 417 0.74 -3.14 9.10
C GLY A 417 0.38 -1.78 9.72
N ASN A 418 0.96 -0.67 9.24
CA ASN A 418 0.60 0.66 9.72
C ASN A 418 -0.72 1.14 9.11
N ASP A 419 -1.42 2.02 9.81
CA ASP A 419 -2.56 2.71 9.22
C ASP A 419 -2.09 3.82 8.26
N LYS A 420 -2.60 3.78 7.03
CA LYS A 420 -2.27 4.68 5.92
C LYS A 420 -3.54 5.24 5.29
N SER A 421 -4.57 5.44 6.11
CA SER A 421 -5.92 5.79 5.66
C SER A 421 -6.15 7.29 5.48
N HIS A 422 -5.21 8.14 5.90
CA HIS A 422 -5.39 9.59 5.92
C HIS A 422 -4.26 10.31 5.17
N LEU A 423 -4.62 11.12 4.16
CA LEU A 423 -3.67 11.97 3.47
C LEU A 423 -3.30 13.16 4.36
N SER A 424 -2.04 13.21 4.78
CA SER A 424 -1.51 14.28 5.61
C SER A 424 -0.49 15.11 4.84
N PHE A 425 -0.44 16.42 5.14
CA PHE A 425 0.39 17.37 4.40
C PHE A 425 1.60 17.81 5.23
N ALA A 426 2.75 17.96 4.58
CA ALA A 426 3.95 18.46 5.20
C ALA A 426 3.80 19.94 5.58
N PRO A 427 4.42 20.38 6.69
CA PRO A 427 4.41 21.79 7.09
C PRO A 427 5.30 22.67 6.20
N VAL A 428 6.10 22.06 5.30
CA VAL A 428 7.09 22.73 4.45
C VAL A 428 6.64 22.67 2.99
N ALA A 429 6.81 23.79 2.27
CA ALA A 429 6.45 23.95 0.87
C ALA A 429 7.47 23.28 -0.09
N ASN A 430 7.71 21.97 0.07
CA ASN A 430 8.37 21.18 -0.96
C ASN A 430 7.29 20.43 -1.77
N PRO A 431 7.06 20.75 -3.04
CA PRO A 431 6.04 20.09 -3.87
C PRO A 431 6.19 18.57 -3.93
N ASN A 432 7.44 18.07 -3.90
CA ASN A 432 7.72 16.64 -4.02
C ASN A 432 7.56 15.86 -2.71
N LEU A 433 7.40 16.57 -1.59
CA LEU A 433 7.19 15.98 -0.26
C LEU A 433 5.95 16.59 0.41
N ALA A 434 5.03 17.11 -0.41
CA ALA A 434 3.93 17.95 0.05
C ALA A 434 2.92 17.18 0.89
N ALA A 435 2.74 15.89 0.63
CA ALA A 435 1.83 15.02 1.37
C ALA A 435 2.27 13.56 1.33
N GLU A 436 1.74 12.78 2.26
CA GLU A 436 1.80 11.33 2.27
C GLU A 436 0.66 10.77 3.14
N CYS A 437 0.36 9.48 2.98
CA CYS A 437 -0.60 8.78 3.81
C CYS A 437 -0.01 8.43 5.19
N CYS A 438 -0.74 8.82 6.23
CA CYS A 438 -0.45 8.53 7.63
C CYS A 438 -1.70 7.98 8.34
N ALA A 439 -1.56 7.60 9.61
CA ALA A 439 -2.73 7.31 10.43
C ALA A 439 -3.55 8.60 10.64
N GLN A 440 -4.84 8.44 10.95
CA GLN A 440 -5.77 9.58 11.05
C GLN A 440 -5.34 10.66 12.07
N ASP A 441 -4.59 10.27 13.11
CA ASP A 441 -4.12 11.19 14.15
C ASP A 441 -2.64 11.59 14.01
N GLU A 442 -1.97 11.12 12.96
CA GLU A 442 -0.57 11.41 12.65
C GLU A 442 -0.43 12.45 11.54
N CYS A 443 0.72 13.11 11.51
CA CYS A 443 0.99 14.17 10.53
C CYS A 443 2.21 13.84 9.69
N TRP A 444 2.18 14.11 8.38
CA TRP A 444 3.36 13.96 7.54
C TRP A 444 4.33 15.11 7.77
N ASP A 445 5.61 14.84 8.07
CA ASP A 445 6.63 15.88 8.27
C ASP A 445 7.47 16.21 7.02
N GLY A 446 7.23 15.49 5.92
CA GLY A 446 8.03 15.53 4.70
C GLY A 446 8.93 14.30 4.52
N THR A 447 9.14 13.48 5.54
CA THR A 447 9.96 12.26 5.49
C THR A 447 9.32 11.07 6.19
N ILE A 448 8.67 11.28 7.34
CA ILE A 448 7.98 10.26 8.12
C ILE A 448 6.65 10.77 8.66
N CYS A 449 5.77 9.86 9.06
CA CYS A 449 4.58 10.20 9.83
C CYS A 449 4.99 10.51 11.27
N ALA A 450 4.82 11.75 11.68
CA ALA A 450 5.00 12.22 13.04
C ALA A 450 3.80 11.82 13.89
N GLU A 451 4.09 11.14 15.00
CA GLU A 451 3.09 10.72 15.98
C GLU A 451 2.29 11.91 16.55
N ASN A 452 1.04 11.66 16.93
CA ASN A 452 0.21 12.64 17.63
C ASN A 452 0.92 13.14 18.92
N GLN A 453 1.08 14.46 19.02
CA GLN A 453 1.78 15.14 20.11
C GLN A 453 0.84 15.74 21.15
N ARG A 454 -0.49 15.55 21.02
CA ARG A 454 -1.52 16.13 21.91
C ARG A 454 -1.21 15.94 23.40
N ASN A 455 -0.83 14.72 23.80
CA ASN A 455 -0.57 14.35 25.20
C ASN A 455 0.94 14.22 25.51
N LYS A 456 1.79 14.87 24.70
CA LYS A 456 3.26 14.80 24.82
C LYS A 456 3.84 16.20 24.95
N PRO A 457 3.66 16.91 26.08
CA PRO A 457 4.02 18.33 26.23
C PRO A 457 5.53 18.60 26.10
N LEU A 458 6.36 17.56 26.21
CA LEU A 458 7.81 17.64 26.02
C LEU A 458 8.25 17.33 24.57
N ALA A 459 7.36 16.81 23.72
CA ALA A 459 7.66 16.54 22.32
C ALA A 459 7.91 17.86 21.58
N GLN A 460 9.08 17.94 20.94
CA GLN A 460 9.51 19.14 20.24
C GLN A 460 8.66 19.39 18.99
N PRO A 461 8.40 20.66 18.65
CA PRO A 461 7.71 21.02 17.41
C PRO A 461 8.61 20.74 16.20
N VAL A 462 8.01 20.32 15.10
CA VAL A 462 8.65 20.22 13.79
C VAL A 462 8.45 21.56 13.07
N ASN A 463 9.54 22.28 12.79
CA ASN A 463 9.48 23.61 12.16
C ASN A 463 8.55 24.62 12.88
N GLY A 464 8.47 24.54 14.22
CA GLY A 464 7.59 25.40 15.04
C GLY A 464 6.12 24.98 15.06
N LEU A 465 5.76 23.88 14.41
CA LEU A 465 4.41 23.30 14.38
C LEU A 465 4.38 21.97 15.14
N ARG A 466 3.22 21.61 15.68
CA ARG A 466 3.00 20.33 16.37
C ARG A 466 1.89 19.55 15.70
N CYS A 467 2.07 18.24 15.63
CA CYS A 467 1.04 17.35 15.15
C CYS A 467 0.00 17.13 16.24
N ILE A 468 -1.22 17.63 16.03
CA ILE A 468 -2.33 17.52 16.98
C ILE A 468 -3.51 16.92 16.22
N ASP A 469 -3.80 15.65 16.50
CA ASP A 469 -4.88 14.88 15.88
C ASP A 469 -4.88 14.99 14.34
N GLY A 470 -3.76 14.63 13.73
CA GLY A 470 -3.58 14.62 12.28
C GLY A 470 -3.35 16.00 11.64
N ASN A 471 -3.38 17.08 12.43
CA ASN A 471 -3.25 18.44 11.92
C ASN A 471 -2.00 19.16 12.47
N TRP A 472 -1.25 19.82 11.58
CA TRP A 472 -0.18 20.72 11.99
C TRP A 472 -0.75 22.00 12.58
N THR A 473 -0.41 22.26 13.84
CA THR A 473 -0.87 23.44 14.58
C THR A 473 0.30 24.24 15.12
N THR A 474 0.18 25.57 15.10
CA THR A 474 1.16 26.44 15.78
C THR A 474 1.07 26.23 17.28
N SER A 475 2.19 25.97 17.93
CA SER A 475 2.25 25.83 19.38
C SER A 475 3.29 26.78 19.96
N ALA A 476 2.87 27.55 20.96
CA ALA A 476 3.76 28.42 21.72
C ALA A 476 4.26 27.65 22.95
N LEU A 477 5.53 27.87 23.31
CA LEU A 477 6.08 27.36 24.58
C LEU A 477 5.26 27.94 25.75
N LYS A 478 4.76 27.05 26.60
CA LYS A 478 4.00 27.36 27.80
C LYS A 478 4.81 26.97 29.03
N PHE A 479 4.50 27.60 30.16
CA PHE A 479 5.12 27.32 31.44
C PHE A 479 4.07 26.81 32.43
N THR A 480 4.48 25.95 33.35
CA THR A 480 3.70 25.60 34.55
C THR A 480 3.34 26.87 35.34
N PRO A 481 2.31 26.84 36.20
CA PRO A 481 1.96 28.01 37.00
C PRO A 481 3.16 28.59 37.74
N ASP A 482 4.06 27.75 38.23
CA ASP A 482 5.24 28.15 39.00
C ASP A 482 6.42 28.62 38.15
N GLU A 483 6.28 28.64 36.83
CA GLU A 483 7.30 29.02 35.85
C GLU A 483 8.60 28.18 35.92
N ASP A 484 8.56 27.01 36.55
CA ASP A 484 9.73 26.13 36.75
C ASP A 484 9.93 25.10 35.65
N ILE A 485 8.87 24.76 34.90
CA ILE A 485 8.89 23.77 33.84
C ILE A 485 8.15 24.31 32.62
N SER A 486 8.72 24.07 31.44
CA SER A 486 8.11 24.45 30.16
C SER A 486 7.72 23.25 29.31
N GLY A 487 6.75 23.45 28.43
CA GLY A 487 6.26 22.45 27.49
C GLY A 487 5.23 23.06 26.54
N PHE A 488 4.49 22.21 25.86
CA PHE A 488 3.56 22.63 24.81
C PHE A 488 2.16 22.11 25.08
N CYS A 489 1.16 22.93 24.77
CA CYS A 489 -0.24 22.54 24.79
C CYS A 489 -0.82 22.40 23.37
N PRO A 490 -1.84 21.54 23.19
CA PRO A 490 -2.54 21.38 21.92
C PRO A 490 -3.11 22.69 21.35
N LYS A 491 -3.67 23.55 22.20
CA LYS A 491 -4.25 24.85 21.80
C LYS A 491 -3.45 26.02 22.37
N GLN A 492 -3.41 27.13 21.63
CA GLN A 492 -2.78 28.35 22.11
C GLN A 492 -3.45 28.94 23.37
N SER A 493 -4.77 28.74 23.51
CA SER A 493 -5.58 29.22 24.65
C SER A 493 -5.44 28.37 25.91
N GLN A 494 -4.80 27.20 25.83
CA GLN A 494 -4.60 26.33 26.98
C GLN A 494 -3.35 26.73 27.78
N CYS A 495 -3.37 26.44 29.07
CA CYS A 495 -2.24 26.62 29.96
C CYS A 495 -1.64 25.28 30.37
N LEU A 496 -0.32 25.21 30.44
CA LEU A 496 0.40 24.02 30.89
C LEU A 496 0.32 23.93 32.41
N SER A 497 -0.37 22.92 32.93
CA SER A 497 -0.51 22.65 34.36
C SER A 497 0.63 21.77 34.89
N SER A 498 0.98 20.73 34.13
CA SER A 498 2.07 19.81 34.45
C SER A 498 2.64 19.20 33.16
N VAL A 499 3.93 18.85 33.16
CA VAL A 499 4.51 18.01 32.10
C VAL A 499 4.51 16.52 32.45
N PHE A 500 4.34 16.20 33.74
CA PHE A 500 4.34 14.85 34.27
C PHE A 500 2.90 14.47 34.66
N GLY A 501 2.31 13.51 33.95
CA GLY A 501 0.94 13.04 34.17
C GLY A 501 0.30 12.55 32.89
N GLN A 502 -0.51 11.48 32.94
CA GLN A 502 -1.18 10.93 31.76
C GLN A 502 -2.50 11.65 31.43
N THR A 503 -3.07 12.39 32.38
CA THR A 503 -4.30 13.16 32.21
C THR A 503 -4.11 14.55 32.83
N ASN A 504 -4.55 15.61 32.15
CA ASN A 504 -4.53 17.02 32.62
C ASN A 504 -3.17 17.75 32.59
N GLN A 505 -2.31 17.45 31.61
CA GLN A 505 -1.08 18.24 31.40
C GLN A 505 -1.38 19.69 30.99
N CYS A 506 -2.43 19.89 30.20
CA CYS A 506 -2.92 21.20 29.80
C CYS A 506 -4.38 21.37 30.23
N ILE A 507 -4.72 22.57 30.67
CA ILE A 507 -6.09 22.94 31.05
C ILE A 507 -6.62 24.02 30.11
N GLU A 508 -7.93 24.04 29.91
CA GLU A 508 -8.59 25.01 29.03
C GLU A 508 -8.62 26.41 29.64
N SER A 509 -8.72 27.43 28.76
CA SER A 509 -8.96 28.80 29.22
C SER A 509 -10.28 28.85 29.99
N GLY A 510 -10.27 29.45 31.18
CA GLY A 510 -11.40 29.46 32.09
C GLY A 510 -11.29 28.46 33.25
N GLU A 511 -10.41 27.47 33.13
CA GLU A 511 -10.12 26.50 34.19
C GLU A 511 -9.01 26.99 35.12
N TYR A 512 -8.82 26.31 36.25
CA TYR A 512 -7.81 26.66 37.24
C TYR A 512 -7.29 25.44 38.00
N VAL A 513 -6.09 25.58 38.56
CA VAL A 513 -5.49 24.66 39.53
C VAL A 513 -5.05 25.46 40.75
N ASN A 514 -5.65 25.16 41.90
CA ASN A 514 -5.55 25.98 43.10
C ASN A 514 -5.96 27.43 42.78
N ASP A 515 -5.22 28.44 43.23
CA ASP A 515 -5.51 29.83 42.88
C ASP A 515 -5.12 30.20 41.44
N ASN A 516 -4.34 29.37 40.72
CA ASN A 516 -3.85 29.70 39.38
C ASN A 516 -4.95 29.47 38.34
N TYR A 517 -5.36 30.53 37.66
CA TYR A 517 -6.39 30.54 36.64
C TYR A 517 -5.77 30.66 35.24
N CYS A 518 -6.27 29.86 34.30
CA CYS A 518 -5.85 29.93 32.91
C CYS A 518 -6.68 30.95 32.13
N GLU A 519 -6.03 32.00 31.65
CA GLU A 519 -6.65 33.05 30.83
C GLU A 519 -5.96 33.11 29.46
N ASN A 520 -6.62 32.59 28.42
CA ASN A 520 -6.15 32.60 27.04
C ASN A 520 -4.70 32.12 26.89
N GLY A 521 -4.36 31.05 27.62
CA GLY A 521 -3.06 30.42 27.59
C GLY A 521 -1.97 31.13 28.39
N LEU A 522 -2.36 32.08 29.26
CA LEU A 522 -1.51 32.73 30.24
C LEU A 522 -2.02 32.45 31.66
N TRP A 523 -1.10 32.20 32.59
CA TRP A 523 -1.43 32.03 34.00
C TRP A 523 -1.69 33.38 34.68
N THR A 524 -2.79 33.45 35.42
CA THR A 524 -3.15 34.52 36.35
C THR A 524 -3.69 33.88 37.64
N THR A 525 -4.26 34.63 38.59
CA THR A 525 -4.93 34.07 39.77
C THR A 525 -6.42 34.36 39.82
N ARG A 526 -7.19 33.52 40.52
CA ARG A 526 -8.59 33.83 40.86
C ARG A 526 -8.65 35.00 41.83
N THR A 527 -7.66 35.16 42.71
CA THR A 527 -7.52 36.35 43.58
C THR A 527 -7.52 37.65 42.77
N LYS A 528 -6.80 37.73 41.65
CA LYS A 528 -6.82 38.88 40.74
C LYS A 528 -8.21 39.15 40.15
N LEU A 529 -8.92 38.09 39.74
CA LEU A 529 -10.27 38.22 39.20
C LEU A 529 -11.25 38.75 40.27
N LEU A 530 -11.10 38.29 41.51
CA LEU A 530 -11.90 38.79 42.64
C LEU A 530 -11.57 40.24 42.97
N ALA A 531 -10.30 40.61 42.94
CA ALA A 531 -9.86 42.00 43.11
C ALA A 531 -10.52 42.91 42.05
N LEU A 532 -10.52 42.49 40.77
CA LEU A 532 -11.21 43.22 39.69
C LEU A 532 -12.69 43.38 40.00
N LYS A 533 -13.34 42.29 40.42
CA LYS A 533 -14.78 42.31 40.71
C LYS A 533 -15.11 43.25 41.86
N LEU A 534 -14.31 43.24 42.93
CA LEU A 534 -14.49 44.16 44.05
C LEU A 534 -14.25 45.61 43.65
N LEU A 535 -13.28 45.91 42.79
CA LEU A 535 -13.05 47.28 42.32
C LEU A 535 -14.26 47.88 41.58
N LYS A 536 -15.12 47.08 40.97
CA LYS A 536 -16.39 47.57 40.39
C LYS A 536 -17.40 48.03 41.44
N LEU A 537 -17.27 47.54 42.67
CA LEU A 537 -18.17 47.88 43.78
C LEU A 537 -17.73 49.13 44.54
N LYS A 538 -16.59 49.73 44.19
CA LYS A 538 -16.08 50.91 44.90
C LYS A 538 -16.90 52.16 44.55
N SER A 539 -16.98 53.08 45.50
CA SER A 539 -17.50 54.43 45.29
C SER A 539 -16.67 55.41 46.13
N GLY A 540 -16.20 56.49 45.52
CA GLY A 540 -15.35 57.48 46.20
C GLY A 540 -14.05 56.89 46.75
N ASP A 541 -13.71 57.27 47.99
CA ASP A 541 -12.53 56.80 48.70
C ASP A 541 -12.66 55.32 49.09
N TYR A 542 -11.59 54.56 48.85
CA TYR A 542 -11.60 53.12 49.05
C TYR A 542 -10.25 52.56 49.46
N THR A 543 -10.26 51.35 50.00
CA THR A 543 -9.07 50.51 50.19
C THR A 543 -9.41 49.08 49.83
N LEU A 544 -8.68 48.49 48.90
CA LEU A 544 -8.70 47.09 48.55
C LEU A 544 -7.40 46.44 49.02
N PHE A 545 -7.52 45.36 49.78
CA PHE A 545 -6.38 44.59 50.26
C PHE A 545 -6.61 43.10 49.96
N CYS A 546 -5.73 42.51 49.18
CA CYS A 546 -5.70 41.08 48.87
C CYS A 546 -4.40 40.47 49.39
N ASP A 547 -4.50 39.47 50.26
CA ASP A 547 -3.38 38.73 50.85
C ASP A 547 -3.91 37.39 51.40
N ALA A 548 -3.03 36.61 52.02
CA ALA A 548 -3.39 35.42 52.77
C ALA A 548 -4.41 35.76 53.88
N ARG A 549 -5.27 34.79 54.21
CA ARG A 549 -6.38 34.96 55.16
C ARG A 549 -5.93 35.47 56.54
N GLU A 550 -4.73 35.10 56.99
CA GLU A 550 -4.15 35.52 58.27
C GLU A 550 -3.82 37.02 58.31
N ASN A 551 -3.60 37.62 57.14
CA ASN A 551 -3.28 39.04 57.00
C ASN A 551 -4.53 39.87 56.66
N SER A 552 -5.44 39.32 55.86
CA SER A 552 -6.64 40.04 55.39
C SER A 552 -7.80 40.03 56.39
N LEU A 553 -7.90 39.03 57.27
CA LEU A 553 -9.01 38.87 58.21
C LEU A 553 -8.60 39.23 59.64
N ASN A 554 -9.47 39.95 60.36
CA ASN A 554 -9.14 40.53 61.67
C ASN A 554 -8.99 39.50 62.81
N ASN A 555 -9.75 38.40 62.76
CA ASN A 555 -9.72 37.37 63.80
C ASN A 555 -10.15 36.03 63.19
N LEU A 556 -9.34 34.98 63.39
CA LEU A 556 -9.62 33.61 62.96
C LEU A 556 -9.84 32.64 64.13
N GLN A 557 -9.70 33.13 65.36
CA GLN A 557 -9.68 32.32 66.60
C GLN A 557 -11.04 32.29 67.31
N TYR A 558 -12.12 32.63 66.61
CA TYR A 558 -13.48 32.55 67.15
C TYR A 558 -14.18 31.26 66.68
N LEU A 559 -15.13 30.81 67.49
CA LEU A 559 -15.95 29.63 67.21
C LEU A 559 -17.19 30.06 66.41
N THR A 560 -17.55 29.24 65.43
CA THR A 560 -18.85 29.31 64.75
C THR A 560 -19.98 28.91 65.71
N ASP A 561 -21.22 29.16 65.31
CA ASP A 561 -22.41 28.65 66.01
C ASP A 561 -22.44 27.10 66.09
N SER A 562 -21.67 26.43 65.22
CA SER A 562 -21.46 24.98 65.21
C SER A 562 -20.29 24.53 66.09
N ASN A 563 -19.71 25.42 66.90
CA ASN A 563 -18.57 25.15 67.78
C ASN A 563 -17.28 24.71 67.04
N GLU A 564 -17.14 25.09 65.76
CA GLU A 564 -15.94 24.87 64.95
C GLU A 564 -15.07 26.14 64.91
N LEU A 565 -13.75 25.99 64.96
CA LEU A 565 -12.82 27.11 64.80
C LEU A 565 -12.84 27.59 63.34
N ILE A 566 -12.96 28.89 63.11
CA ILE A 566 -13.07 29.45 61.75
C ILE A 566 -11.85 29.13 60.89
N SER A 567 -10.65 29.12 61.46
CA SER A 567 -9.45 28.69 60.74
C SER A 567 -9.58 27.29 60.16
N ASP A 568 -10.25 26.38 60.88
CA ASP A 568 -10.41 24.99 60.47
C ASP A 568 -11.47 24.89 59.38
N VAL A 569 -12.58 25.61 59.53
CA VAL A 569 -13.63 25.72 58.49
C VAL A 569 -13.04 26.23 57.17
N LEU A 570 -12.29 27.34 57.20
CA LEU A 570 -11.65 27.91 56.02
C LEU A 570 -10.59 26.97 55.42
N SER A 571 -9.88 26.20 56.25
CA SER A 571 -8.92 25.20 55.79
C SER A 571 -9.62 24.00 55.14
N ASN A 572 -10.76 23.58 55.69
CA ASN A 572 -11.53 22.44 55.21
C ASN A 572 -12.14 22.67 53.83
N ILE A 573 -12.53 23.91 53.51
CA ILE A 573 -12.98 24.33 52.16
C ILE A 573 -11.83 24.78 51.25
N GLN A 574 -10.60 24.78 51.78
CA GLN A 574 -9.38 25.14 51.05
C GLN A 574 -9.47 26.53 50.39
N THR A 575 -9.72 27.58 51.18
CA THR A 575 -9.74 28.95 50.65
C THR A 575 -8.38 29.39 50.14
N ASN A 576 -8.38 30.15 49.06
CA ASN A 576 -7.20 30.89 48.59
C ASN A 576 -7.07 32.23 49.36
N ASN A 577 -6.39 33.21 48.76
CA ASN A 577 -6.26 34.53 49.35
C ASN A 577 -7.63 35.22 49.49
N PHE A 578 -7.68 36.19 50.41
CA PHE A 578 -8.85 37.01 50.68
C PHE A 578 -8.59 38.43 50.20
N CYS A 579 -9.52 38.95 49.41
CA CYS A 579 -9.60 40.35 49.05
C CYS A 579 -10.66 41.05 49.89
N VAL A 580 -10.31 42.14 50.55
CA VAL A 580 -11.21 42.96 51.36
C VAL A 580 -11.24 44.38 50.80
N LEU A 581 -12.42 44.81 50.37
CA LEU A 581 -12.71 46.17 49.94
C LEU A 581 -13.43 46.92 51.07
N LYS A 582 -12.87 48.06 51.45
CA LYS A 582 -13.54 49.08 52.25
C LYS A 582 -13.86 50.28 51.36
N ALA A 583 -15.12 50.66 51.25
CA ALA A 583 -15.57 51.86 50.53
C ALA A 583 -16.57 52.62 51.41
N GLY A 584 -16.18 53.79 51.92
CA GLY A 584 -16.89 54.46 53.00
C GLY A 584 -16.99 53.58 54.26
N SER A 585 -18.21 53.35 54.76
CA SER A 585 -18.49 52.45 55.89
C SER A 585 -18.70 50.99 55.47
N ARG A 586 -18.82 50.70 54.17
CA ARG A 586 -19.10 49.37 53.66
C ARG A 586 -17.82 48.54 53.57
N ILE A 587 -17.90 47.31 54.05
CA ILE A 587 -16.85 46.29 53.92
C ILE A 587 -17.40 45.13 53.07
N THR A 588 -16.63 44.74 52.06
CA THR A 588 -16.93 43.61 51.18
C THR A 588 -15.70 42.72 51.11
N ALA A 589 -15.86 41.43 51.40
CA ALA A 589 -14.80 40.44 51.32
C ALA A 589 -15.06 39.48 50.16
N ALA A 590 -14.01 38.98 49.54
CA ALA A 590 -14.10 37.97 48.49
C ALA A 590 -12.96 36.96 48.62
N THR A 591 -13.25 35.70 48.29
CA THR A 591 -12.26 34.62 48.24
C THR A 591 -12.70 33.54 47.27
N SER A 592 -11.78 32.72 46.81
CA SER A 592 -12.06 31.51 46.04
C SER A 592 -11.72 30.26 46.85
N ILE A 593 -12.39 29.15 46.55
CA ILE A 593 -12.24 27.87 47.25
C ILE A 593 -11.79 26.78 46.28
N ASN A 594 -11.12 25.75 46.79
CA ASN A 594 -10.63 24.64 45.97
C ASN A 594 -11.53 23.39 46.06
N LYS A 595 -12.40 23.29 47.07
CA LYS A 595 -13.45 22.27 47.11
C LYS A 595 -14.73 22.69 46.40
N ASN A 596 -15.47 21.72 45.87
CA ASN A 596 -16.85 21.96 45.44
C ASN A 596 -17.67 22.40 46.65
N LEU A 597 -18.58 23.37 46.46
CA LEU A 597 -19.40 23.85 47.56
C LEU A 597 -20.37 22.76 48.03
N GLU A 598 -20.82 21.93 47.10
CA GLU A 598 -21.68 20.77 47.34
C GLU A 598 -20.99 19.69 48.20
N GLU A 599 -19.65 19.68 48.25
CA GLU A 599 -18.84 18.78 49.08
C GLU A 599 -18.39 19.43 50.39
N ALA A 600 -18.62 20.74 50.54
CA ALA A 600 -18.31 21.43 51.78
C ALA A 600 -19.32 21.02 52.87
N PRO A 601 -18.88 20.89 54.13
CA PRO A 601 -19.82 20.71 55.24
C PRO A 601 -20.88 21.83 55.23
N ALA A 602 -22.14 21.50 55.51
CA ALA A 602 -23.22 22.51 55.55
C ALA A 602 -22.89 23.66 56.54
N THR A 603 -22.12 23.37 57.59
CA THR A 603 -21.63 24.35 58.57
C THR A 603 -20.64 25.36 58.00
N ALA A 604 -20.00 25.05 56.87
CA ALA A 604 -19.02 25.95 56.26
C ALA A 604 -19.64 27.27 55.76
N LEU A 605 -20.94 27.25 55.42
CA LEU A 605 -21.67 28.44 55.00
C LEU A 605 -22.11 29.34 56.17
N ASN A 606 -22.16 28.81 57.39
CA ASN A 606 -22.54 29.57 58.58
C ASN A 606 -21.60 30.76 58.83
N ILE A 607 -20.34 30.67 58.39
CA ILE A 607 -19.36 31.77 58.50
C ILE A 607 -19.77 33.01 57.69
N LEU A 608 -20.59 32.82 56.65
CA LEU A 608 -21.13 33.88 55.80
C LEU A 608 -22.54 34.31 56.25
N GLY A 609 -23.06 33.73 57.33
CA GLY A 609 -24.40 34.01 57.87
C GLY A 609 -25.54 33.45 57.03
N ILE A 610 -25.29 32.41 56.22
CA ILE A 610 -26.29 31.74 55.38
C ILE A 610 -26.28 30.22 55.62
N THR A 611 -27.42 29.56 55.42
CA THR A 611 -27.59 28.12 55.64
C THR A 611 -27.47 27.30 54.36
N SER A 612 -27.75 27.89 53.20
CA SER A 612 -27.64 27.27 51.87
C SER A 612 -27.28 28.33 50.83
N CYS A 613 -26.63 27.90 49.75
CA CYS A 613 -26.34 28.72 48.57
C CYS A 613 -26.81 28.02 47.28
N ASP A 614 -27.79 27.10 47.38
CA ASP A 614 -28.20 26.25 46.24
C ASP A 614 -28.72 27.06 45.04
N LYS A 615 -29.39 28.19 45.31
CA LYS A 615 -29.90 29.10 44.27
C LYS A 615 -28.80 29.72 43.41
N ALA A 616 -27.57 29.76 43.91
CA ALA A 616 -26.43 30.33 43.20
C ALA A 616 -25.55 29.27 42.51
N LEU A 617 -25.93 27.98 42.53
CA LEU A 617 -25.22 26.89 41.87
C LEU A 617 -25.46 26.84 40.34
N ILE A 618 -25.44 28.01 39.71
CA ILE A 618 -25.63 28.20 38.26
C ILE A 618 -24.25 28.34 37.60
N ASP A 619 -23.96 27.50 36.61
CA ASP A 619 -22.67 27.50 35.88
C ASP A 619 -22.73 28.32 34.59
N ASP A 620 -23.00 29.62 34.73
CA ASP A 620 -22.98 30.59 33.62
C ASP A 620 -21.77 31.53 33.69
N GLY A 621 -20.88 31.32 34.67
CA GLY A 621 -19.71 32.18 34.90
C GLY A 621 -20.02 33.51 35.57
N ASN A 622 -21.26 33.76 36.00
CA ASN A 622 -21.67 34.96 36.73
C ASN A 622 -21.75 34.72 38.24
N TYR A 623 -21.88 35.80 39.00
CA TYR A 623 -22.19 35.74 40.43
C TYR A 623 -23.70 35.79 40.62
N HIS A 624 -24.21 34.86 41.41
CA HIS A 624 -25.62 34.78 41.79
C HIS A 624 -25.74 34.91 43.31
N ALA A 625 -26.79 35.59 43.78
CA ALA A 625 -27.04 35.72 45.21
C ALA A 625 -27.42 34.35 45.81
N CYS A 626 -26.81 33.98 46.93
CA CYS A 626 -27.14 32.73 47.62
C CYS A 626 -28.57 32.75 48.21
N ASP A 627 -29.04 33.93 48.63
CA ASP A 627 -30.32 34.14 49.28
C ASP A 627 -30.95 35.49 48.90
N THR A 628 -32.10 35.81 49.48
CA THR A 628 -32.82 37.08 49.21
C THR A 628 -32.20 38.30 49.91
N THR A 629 -31.20 38.11 50.78
CA THR A 629 -30.55 39.21 51.50
C THR A 629 -29.52 39.94 50.63
N ASN A 630 -29.09 39.33 49.53
CA ASN A 630 -28.05 39.85 48.62
C ASN A 630 -26.74 40.19 49.34
N LYS A 631 -26.45 39.53 50.46
CA LYS A 631 -25.21 39.69 51.24
C LYS A 631 -24.11 38.75 50.79
N VAL A 632 -24.49 37.58 50.28
CA VAL A 632 -23.57 36.54 49.81
C VAL A 632 -23.86 36.24 48.36
N TRP A 633 -22.82 36.26 47.54
CA TRP A 633 -22.86 35.96 46.13
C TRP A 633 -21.84 34.87 45.81
N TYR A 634 -22.22 33.92 44.97
CA TYR A 634 -21.38 32.80 44.59
C TYR A 634 -21.28 32.68 43.07
N ASN A 635 -20.09 32.38 42.58
CA ASN A 635 -19.82 32.03 41.20
C ASN A 635 -19.37 30.57 41.15
N LYS A 636 -20.21 29.70 40.58
CA LYS A 636 -19.97 28.25 40.54
C LYS A 636 -18.72 27.89 39.75
N ARG A 637 -18.51 28.51 38.58
CA ARG A 637 -17.36 28.23 37.72
C ARG A 637 -16.05 28.54 38.44
N LEU A 638 -15.93 29.75 38.99
CA LEU A 638 -14.72 30.19 39.70
C LEU A 638 -14.60 29.62 41.12
N LYS A 639 -15.65 28.93 41.63
CA LYS A 639 -15.80 28.52 43.02
C LYS A 639 -15.40 29.65 43.97
N SER A 640 -16.12 30.75 43.92
CA SER A 640 -15.73 31.95 44.67
C SER A 640 -16.90 32.71 45.24
N PHE A 641 -16.66 33.34 46.38
CA PHE A 641 -17.64 34.10 47.15
C PHE A 641 -17.33 35.59 47.12
N ILE A 642 -18.40 36.39 47.15
CA ILE A 642 -18.37 37.80 47.52
C ILE A 642 -19.37 37.98 48.67
N TYR A 643 -18.90 38.52 49.78
CA TYR A 643 -19.64 38.73 51.00
C TYR A 643 -19.63 40.20 51.41
N SER A 644 -20.77 40.72 51.85
CA SER A 644 -20.86 42.01 52.54
C SER A 644 -21.93 41.96 53.63
N GLN A 645 -21.69 42.66 54.74
CA GLN A 645 -22.66 42.73 55.84
C GLN A 645 -23.96 43.46 55.43
N SER A 646 -23.84 44.40 54.50
CA SER A 646 -24.95 45.11 53.84
C SER A 646 -25.27 44.48 52.49
N ALA A 647 -26.54 44.52 52.07
CA ALA A 647 -26.94 44.08 50.73
C ALA A 647 -26.13 44.83 49.64
N ILE A 648 -25.65 44.09 48.65
CA ILE A 648 -24.91 44.61 47.50
C ILE A 648 -25.48 44.03 46.20
N THR A 649 -25.23 44.73 45.10
CA THR A 649 -25.47 44.21 43.76
C THR A 649 -24.12 43.95 43.11
N VAL A 650 -23.89 42.71 42.70
CA VAL A 650 -22.68 42.34 41.94
C VAL A 650 -23.03 42.43 40.45
N PRO A 651 -22.36 43.29 39.65
CA PRO A 651 -22.62 43.39 38.22
C PRO A 651 -22.44 42.04 37.53
N SER A 652 -23.28 41.68 36.56
CA SER A 652 -23.14 40.43 35.80
C SER A 652 -21.92 40.46 34.86
N GLU A 653 -21.63 41.62 34.25
CA GLU A 653 -20.54 41.78 33.29
C GLU A 653 -19.20 41.22 33.79
N GLN A 654 -18.62 40.32 32.99
CA GLN A 654 -17.24 39.90 33.12
C GLN A 654 -16.33 41.08 32.71
N GLU A 655 -15.44 41.48 33.61
CA GLU A 655 -14.43 42.50 33.32
C GLU A 655 -13.45 41.97 32.28
N THR A 656 -13.06 42.82 31.35
CA THR A 656 -11.86 42.56 30.55
C THR A 656 -10.65 42.82 31.44
N THR A 657 -9.66 41.93 31.44
CA THR A 657 -8.43 42.04 32.26
C THR A 657 -7.52 43.20 31.87
N THR A 658 -7.91 43.99 30.86
CA THR A 658 -7.22 45.20 30.40
C THR A 658 -7.04 46.26 31.50
N PHE A 659 -7.97 46.36 32.45
CA PHE A 659 -7.91 47.35 33.54
C PHE A 659 -6.66 47.17 34.42
N PHE A 660 -6.39 45.96 34.94
CA PHE A 660 -5.17 45.72 35.74
C PHE A 660 -3.90 45.75 34.91
N GLY A 661 -3.99 45.33 33.64
CA GLY A 661 -2.91 45.50 32.67
C GLY A 661 -2.42 46.95 32.67
N SER A 662 -3.33 47.92 32.50
CA SER A 662 -2.96 49.35 32.52
C SER A 662 -2.49 49.86 33.89
N LEU A 663 -3.16 49.46 34.98
CA LEU A 663 -2.87 49.93 36.34
C LEU A 663 -1.45 49.56 36.78
N ILE A 664 -1.05 48.30 36.54
CA ILE A 664 0.26 47.80 36.96
C ILE A 664 1.31 48.05 35.88
N GLN A 665 0.99 48.08 34.58
CA GLN A 665 1.95 48.51 33.56
C GLN A 665 2.45 49.93 33.81
N SER A 666 1.61 50.82 34.35
CA SER A 666 2.04 52.17 34.77
C SER A 666 3.07 52.12 35.90
N ILE A 667 2.84 51.30 36.94
CA ILE A 667 3.77 51.12 38.06
C ILE A 667 5.07 50.47 37.58
N ILE A 668 4.96 49.40 36.79
CA ILE A 668 6.04 48.68 36.14
C ILE A 668 6.91 49.61 35.29
N SER A 669 6.30 50.38 34.39
CA SER A 669 7.01 51.22 33.43
C SER A 669 7.74 52.35 34.16
N SER A 670 7.12 52.86 35.22
CA SER A 670 7.77 53.80 36.13
C SER A 670 8.96 53.13 36.80
N ILE A 671 8.81 51.97 37.45
CA ILE A 671 9.94 51.33 38.15
C ILE A 671 11.09 50.92 37.20
N LYS A 672 10.78 50.40 36.00
CA LYS A 672 11.76 50.08 34.95
C LYS A 672 12.68 51.24 34.61
N ARG A 673 12.11 52.44 34.45
CA ARG A 673 12.88 53.65 34.14
C ARG A 673 13.78 54.10 35.30
N LEU A 674 13.48 53.66 36.51
CA LEU A 674 13.91 54.34 37.72
C LEU A 674 14.91 53.55 38.57
N ILE A 675 14.99 52.21 38.41
CA ILE A 675 15.79 51.35 39.27
C ILE A 675 16.63 50.39 38.40
N THR A 676 17.82 50.84 37.98
CA THR A 676 18.73 50.09 37.07
C THR A 676 20.01 49.57 37.75
N SER A 677 20.21 49.85 39.04
CA SER A 677 21.40 49.42 39.78
C SER A 677 21.17 48.07 40.48
N PRO A 678 22.17 47.18 40.60
CA PRO A 678 22.05 45.93 41.35
C PRO A 678 21.55 46.14 42.81
N PRO A 679 20.81 45.19 43.41
CA PRO A 679 20.52 43.82 42.96
C PRO A 679 19.25 43.66 42.10
N PHE A 680 18.70 44.74 41.54
CA PHE A 680 17.40 44.70 40.86
C PHE A 680 17.50 44.14 39.41
N ASP A 681 16.62 43.19 39.04
CA ASP A 681 16.62 42.51 37.73
C ASP A 681 15.26 42.67 37.01
N GLU A 682 15.23 43.09 35.75
CA GLU A 682 14.00 43.28 34.98
C GLU A 682 13.16 42.00 34.79
N SER A 683 13.72 40.81 35.06
CA SER A 683 12.97 39.55 35.01
C SER A 683 11.70 39.57 35.89
N TYR A 684 11.70 40.27 37.04
CA TYR A 684 10.50 40.37 37.90
C TYR A 684 9.34 41.10 37.23
N VAL A 685 9.64 42.07 36.37
CA VAL A 685 8.60 42.82 35.65
C VAL A 685 7.84 41.91 34.71
N LYS A 686 8.56 40.98 34.07
CA LYS A 686 7.97 39.95 33.21
C LYS A 686 7.22 38.90 34.02
N GLY A 687 7.54 38.75 35.31
CA GLY A 687 6.90 37.83 36.25
C GLY A 687 5.63 38.38 36.91
N MET A 688 5.37 39.70 36.90
CA MET A 688 4.18 40.29 37.53
C MET A 688 2.89 40.03 36.73
N LYS A 689 2.35 38.81 36.86
CA LYS A 689 1.16 38.33 36.14
C LYS A 689 0.07 37.84 37.08
N LYS A 690 0.44 37.38 38.28
CA LYS A 690 -0.42 36.59 39.17
C LYS A 690 -1.15 37.42 40.20
N PHE A 691 -0.57 38.52 40.67
CA PHE A 691 -1.16 39.41 41.68
C PHE A 691 -1.54 38.66 42.97
N ASP A 692 -0.62 37.83 43.48
CA ASP A 692 -0.84 37.05 44.70
C ASP A 692 -1.19 37.96 45.90
N LYS A 693 -0.51 39.12 46.00
CA LYS A 693 -0.83 40.17 46.96
C LYS A 693 -1.07 41.50 46.26
N LEU A 694 -2.08 42.24 46.71
CA LEU A 694 -2.46 43.52 46.13
C LEU A 694 -2.92 44.48 47.22
N TYR A 695 -2.45 45.72 47.18
CA TYR A 695 -2.97 46.80 48.01
C TYR A 695 -3.25 48.02 47.15
N LEU A 696 -4.49 48.49 47.16
CA LEU A 696 -4.91 49.72 46.49
C LEU A 696 -5.65 50.57 47.51
N SER A 697 -5.23 51.80 47.72
CA SER A 697 -5.93 52.75 48.59
C SER A 697 -6.00 54.10 47.92
N GLN A 698 -7.16 54.75 48.01
CA GLN A 698 -7.39 56.10 47.55
C GLN A 698 -8.20 56.84 48.63
N GLN A 699 -7.64 57.92 49.14
CA GLN A 699 -8.31 58.76 50.14
C GLN A 699 -7.85 60.20 50.02
N ALA A 700 -8.80 61.15 49.96
CA ALA A 700 -8.51 62.59 49.95
C ALA A 700 -7.41 63.02 48.94
N GLY A 701 -7.44 62.47 47.73
CA GLY A 701 -6.47 62.77 46.66
C GLY A 701 -5.10 62.07 46.79
N LYS A 702 -4.89 61.25 47.82
CA LYS A 702 -3.70 60.41 47.99
C LYS A 702 -3.98 59.00 47.51
N THR A 703 -3.03 58.38 46.82
CA THR A 703 -3.17 56.97 46.40
C THR A 703 -1.96 56.13 46.74
N ILE A 704 -2.20 54.93 47.27
CA ILE A 704 -1.18 53.88 47.42
C ILE A 704 -1.59 52.73 46.51
N LYS A 705 -0.69 52.27 45.65
CA LYS A 705 -0.90 51.07 44.83
C LYS A 705 0.32 50.18 44.95
N GLY A 706 0.13 48.92 45.29
CA GLY A 706 1.25 47.99 45.32
C GLY A 706 0.85 46.56 45.13
N SER A 707 1.85 45.72 44.84
CA SER A 707 1.70 44.28 44.70
C SER A 707 2.98 43.57 45.12
N ILE A 708 2.86 42.30 45.52
CA ILE A 708 3.99 41.38 45.71
C ILE A 708 3.80 40.18 44.80
N GLU A 709 4.87 39.82 44.08
CA GLU A 709 4.94 38.60 43.29
C GLU A 709 6.32 37.91 43.42
N GLY A 710 6.35 36.62 43.12
CA GLY A 710 7.55 35.78 43.14
C GLY A 710 7.45 34.58 44.08
N LYS A 711 8.14 33.50 43.74
CA LYS A 711 8.11 32.22 44.47
C LYS A 711 9.14 32.22 45.61
N ASN A 712 10.38 31.85 45.28
CA ASN A 712 11.49 31.83 46.24
C ASN A 712 12.03 33.23 46.51
N PHE A 713 12.01 34.05 45.47
CA PHE A 713 12.54 35.38 45.48
C PHE A 713 11.42 36.32 45.03
N LYS A 714 11.05 37.21 45.95
CA LYS A 714 9.86 38.05 45.90
C LYS A 714 10.25 39.48 45.54
N ASN A 715 9.33 40.15 44.87
CA ASN A 715 9.43 41.55 44.51
C ASN A 715 8.15 42.22 44.95
N ALA A 716 8.26 43.22 45.81
CA ALA A 716 7.17 44.11 46.18
C ALA A 716 7.37 45.45 45.48
N VAL A 717 6.34 45.89 44.77
CA VAL A 717 6.30 47.21 44.13
C VAL A 717 5.23 48.06 44.79
N VAL A 718 5.54 49.31 45.10
CA VAL A 718 4.57 50.26 45.66
C VAL A 718 4.74 51.64 45.03
N GLU A 719 3.65 52.18 44.51
CA GLU A 719 3.49 53.56 44.09
C GLU A 719 2.71 54.33 45.16
N TYR A 720 3.22 55.48 45.56
CA TYR A 720 2.54 56.48 46.37
C TYR A 720 2.34 57.73 45.53
N SER A 721 1.15 58.32 45.52
CA SER A 721 0.87 59.57 44.81
C SER A 721 0.17 60.56 45.73
N GLY A 722 0.59 61.83 45.67
CA GLY A 722 0.01 62.91 46.48
C GLY A 722 0.52 62.95 47.93
N PHE A 723 1.71 62.42 48.20
CA PHE A 723 2.30 62.40 49.54
C PHE A 723 3.38 63.47 49.70
N ASP A 724 3.35 64.18 50.83
CA ASP A 724 4.42 65.09 51.25
C ASP A 724 5.41 64.44 52.23
N ALA A 725 5.10 63.23 52.71
CA ALA A 725 5.96 62.46 53.61
C ALA A 725 7.23 61.98 52.89
N ASP A 726 8.34 61.90 53.63
CA ASP A 726 9.61 61.37 53.12
C ASP A 726 9.62 59.83 53.13
N ILE A 727 8.93 59.25 52.14
CA ILE A 727 8.85 57.79 51.98
C ILE A 727 10.23 57.19 51.72
N CYS A 728 11.07 57.84 50.90
CA CYS A 728 12.40 57.32 50.60
C CYS A 728 13.33 57.35 51.81
N GLY A 729 13.25 58.39 52.66
CA GLY A 729 13.99 58.41 53.91
C GLY A 729 13.62 57.24 54.84
N PHE A 730 12.35 56.85 54.89
CA PHE A 730 11.90 55.66 55.63
C PHE A 730 12.48 54.38 55.03
N THR A 731 12.34 54.16 53.72
CA THR A 731 12.83 52.93 53.07
C THR A 731 14.35 52.82 53.10
N ASN A 732 15.07 53.93 52.99
CA ASN A 732 16.54 53.96 53.06
C ASN A 732 17.03 53.51 54.43
N LYS A 733 16.41 53.99 55.52
CA LYS A 733 16.72 53.51 56.88
C LYS A 733 16.47 52.02 57.04
N PHE A 734 15.37 51.52 56.47
CA PHE A 734 15.08 50.07 56.48
C PHE A 734 16.14 49.28 55.70
N SER A 735 16.50 49.74 54.50
CA SER A 735 17.51 49.08 53.66
C SER A 735 18.91 49.13 54.29
N GLU A 736 19.28 50.23 54.96
CA GLU A 736 20.55 50.37 55.66
C GLU A 736 20.67 49.44 56.87
N ALA A 737 19.57 49.26 57.62
CA ALA A 737 19.52 48.35 58.75
C ALA A 737 19.57 46.87 58.35
N ARG A 738 19.29 46.55 57.08
CA ARG A 738 19.21 45.19 56.54
C ARG A 738 20.04 45.01 55.27
N LYS A 739 21.21 45.66 55.19
CA LYS A 739 22.10 45.61 54.02
C LYS A 739 22.44 44.18 53.64
N ASP A 740 22.26 43.88 52.36
CA ASP A 740 22.44 42.56 51.78
C ASP A 740 22.80 42.70 50.31
N VAL A 741 23.63 41.80 49.79
CA VAL A 741 24.10 41.86 48.39
C VAL A 741 23.09 41.29 47.41
N ALA A 742 22.15 40.46 47.87
CA ALA A 742 21.17 39.77 47.05
C ALA A 742 19.73 40.28 47.26
N SER A 743 19.53 41.21 48.21
CA SER A 743 18.21 41.77 48.54
C SER A 743 18.34 43.22 48.98
N GLY A 744 17.26 43.99 48.87
CA GLY A 744 17.29 45.40 49.19
C GLY A 744 15.94 46.09 49.01
N VAL A 745 15.87 47.33 49.48
CA VAL A 745 14.73 48.22 49.22
C VAL A 745 15.27 49.47 48.54
N SER A 746 14.73 49.78 47.36
CA SER A 746 15.02 51.02 46.63
C SER A 746 13.77 51.88 46.60
N CYS A 747 13.98 53.19 46.69
CA CYS A 747 12.92 54.18 46.56
C CYS A 747 13.37 55.31 45.64
N LYS A 748 12.45 55.79 44.82
CA LYS A 748 12.64 56.99 44.02
C LYS A 748 11.44 57.92 44.13
N LYS A 749 11.73 59.22 44.19
CA LYS A 749 10.74 60.29 44.11
C LYS A 749 10.73 60.90 42.71
N GLU A 750 9.55 61.07 42.12
CA GLU A 750 9.34 61.88 40.91
C GLU A 750 8.13 62.81 41.13
N GLY A 751 8.40 64.12 41.23
CA GLY A 751 7.36 65.08 41.61
C GLY A 751 6.75 64.75 42.98
N ASN A 752 5.42 64.56 43.01
CA ASN A 752 4.65 64.18 44.21
C ASN A 752 4.41 62.67 44.33
N ASN A 753 5.10 61.87 43.50
CA ASN A 753 5.00 60.42 43.50
C ASN A 753 6.27 59.78 44.07
N TYR A 754 6.09 58.65 44.77
CA TYR A 754 7.18 57.79 45.23
C TYR A 754 6.97 56.39 44.68
N TYR A 755 8.07 55.76 44.27
CA TYR A 755 8.11 54.40 43.75
C TYR A 755 9.08 53.60 44.61
N VAL A 756 8.58 52.56 45.26
CA VAL A 756 9.35 51.67 46.13
C VAL A 756 9.40 50.29 45.50
N LEU A 757 10.59 49.71 45.41
CA LEU A 757 10.84 48.33 45.04
C LEU A 757 11.58 47.65 46.19
N ALA A 758 10.97 46.62 46.78
CA ALA A 758 11.64 45.75 47.73
C ALA A 758 11.82 44.38 47.10
N GLN A 759 13.05 43.87 47.11
CA GLN A 759 13.44 42.65 46.44
C GLN A 759 14.19 41.75 47.42
N GLY A 760 13.87 40.46 47.49
CA GLY A 760 14.54 39.51 48.38
C GLY A 760 13.77 38.21 48.60
N SER A 761 14.12 37.46 49.63
CA SER A 761 13.55 36.15 49.95
C SER A 761 13.49 35.92 51.45
N SER A 762 12.95 34.77 51.87
CA SER A 762 13.06 34.31 53.26
C SER A 762 14.50 33.97 53.69
N PHE A 763 15.44 33.86 52.75
CA PHE A 763 16.83 33.48 52.99
C PHE A 763 17.80 34.67 52.93
N THR A 764 17.31 35.87 52.63
CA THR A 764 18.10 37.10 52.54
C THR A 764 17.70 38.09 53.63
N SER A 765 18.51 39.11 53.87
CA SER A 765 18.24 40.06 54.97
C SER A 765 16.97 40.89 54.77
N VAL A 766 16.59 41.17 53.53
CA VAL A 766 15.28 41.75 53.18
C VAL A 766 14.35 40.64 52.70
N ASN A 767 13.21 40.49 53.37
CA ASN A 767 12.07 39.73 52.90
C ASN A 767 10.91 40.70 52.61
N PRO A 768 10.51 40.89 51.34
CA PRO A 768 9.44 41.81 50.98
C PRO A 768 8.12 41.57 51.71
N GLU A 769 7.80 40.34 52.10
CA GLU A 769 6.57 40.05 52.85
C GLU A 769 6.57 40.60 54.28
N GLN A 770 7.75 40.76 54.89
CA GLN A 770 7.85 41.30 56.25
C GLN A 770 7.64 42.81 56.27
N ILE A 771 8.15 43.52 55.26
CA ILE A 771 8.00 44.97 55.15
C ILE A 771 6.67 45.35 54.48
N TRP A 772 6.00 44.42 53.80
CA TRP A 772 4.75 44.66 53.09
C TRP A 772 3.70 45.43 53.88
N PRO A 773 3.36 45.05 55.14
CA PRO A 773 2.35 45.78 55.89
C PRO A 773 2.82 47.19 56.28
N ASP A 774 4.13 47.38 56.52
CA ASP A 774 4.72 48.69 56.83
C ASP A 774 4.69 49.64 55.62
N LEU A 775 4.84 49.09 54.40
CA LEU A 775 4.71 49.85 53.16
C LEU A 775 3.25 50.07 52.74
N THR A 776 2.28 49.37 53.31
CA THR A 776 0.89 49.41 52.86
C THR A 776 -0.09 49.63 54.01
N ALA A 777 -0.67 48.56 54.55
CA ALA A 777 -1.82 48.62 55.44
C ALA A 777 -1.59 49.39 56.75
N LYS A 778 -0.36 49.52 57.24
CA LYS A 778 -0.03 50.34 58.42
C LYS A 778 0.03 51.84 58.12
N LEU A 779 0.21 52.23 56.86
CA LEU A 779 0.15 53.62 56.41
C LEU A 779 -1.31 54.05 56.32
N ARG A 780 -1.82 54.63 57.41
CA ARG A 780 -3.18 55.15 57.45
C ARG A 780 -3.26 56.46 56.68
N LEU A 781 -4.01 56.46 55.58
CA LEU A 781 -4.39 57.71 54.92
C LEU A 781 -5.38 58.45 55.83
N LYS A 782 -5.07 59.71 56.09
CA LYS A 782 -5.96 60.64 56.78
C LYS A 782 -6.28 61.77 55.83
#